data_AF-A0A2Z4GGU0-F1
#
_entry.id   AF-A0A2Z4GGU0-F1
#
_cell.length_a   1.000
_cell.length_b   1.000
_cell.length_c   1.000
_cell.angle_alpha   90.00
_cell.angle_beta   90.00
_cell.angle_gamma   90.00
#
_symmetry.space_group_name_H-M   'P 1'
#
loop_
_entity.id
_entity.type
_entity.pdbx_description
1 polymer ?
#
loop_
_entity_poly.entity_id
_entity_poly.type
_entity_poly.pdbx_seq_one_letter_code
_entity_poly.pdbx_strand_id
1 'polypeptide(L)'
;MKLLVFVFLLPLSVFSQTITWDGGGDGINWEDPDNWDFNTIPCPTCDVVIANAQVVFSSSYEVRSISMSGVSSTSLLIHKGSDLTLKNATSDGLTIEDNASCLVLGTLSIVNASSLGVELENGSIDVQDDGFFQIDNAGNNCLNIGSSGVFTLDALSSNPTLNIQTCVGAAINNNGSFTNNLGEVTTSNLNLIGISNQGAFQNNGIIELNSQSQTGLLNAGTAVFFNNVNGNINISGGIDGILNSATITNNGEINISNPSENGIESTFGVIISEGEITLNNAGDNGMILSGGEFENIGQLEINSPTLIGISTSSKVINRGEIEVQGTFEMGILNTDNTDSFTNDGTIRIYKPTSSGIHNSGETSIFKQETGSNIFIEDAVAYIRNSGQFENKGSMDLRKTPIGTNSGIGVVHQYTNASFINEGDITIEDTGGGIQAAFPSTTFESTQGSSITIRRVGTGIIAGSSFINDGALTIDHTQSYHIQLGSSAIFENQINGIIELDSLEGATALGLFQSTGTLINKGQLDINDKSNSSFYFLGATLHNYGTIGFNGEDFNTIESFRNFSTGIITGTNISIIGGTLNNNGQMLGFNKIVADNLINSGLIHIPYGQINGTPIHNLPSGTIQIDDTEPNTFSTIKGAIRVEDKLINEGLIEINSSPHNGIQFNDNDSLINSGNINISYVVGTGIQQKGTNGVIKNKAGGSIQISYADDYGIYTETDFINEGNLSVVNSQIGLSMPAFGAGEIINSGDIEFNNAAQQAFSGFDKLTNMPTGYILVEACGNISSVEELDNAGELEFVNTSHGIKANQILNSGSLNAVNVPSTILSNITAAPGHTFTNTVSGIIDFQNVTEGVHFVYSPSINYGLIKIDGATIGITSPIQNFGKIEVANCTTGLTGGAVNKDGGEIYLDNTSNNYIPMNEACGYIKSTTGYQIQTENYGFISHPDPVNANIRVSNYGVFENVKGMRQGQAGGGNLFNNDGLMTGKVNGKPSVLVKELNAMRAHASFTVSNSNLYTDASLSTLAGGFASIDNSISLNAVGALADTLYTSVNYGSGCNTVIRIPVRQNADCGGVYTTATSANAISTNFQWHEPLSWVDKVVPDGCTNVSIGTAIKIPANSKARAHSIEVLENFSTGSGAILVVDPLN
;
A
#
# COMPACT_ATOMS: atom_id res chain seq x y z
N MET A 1 65.13 -120.69 28.86
CA MET A 1 65.81 -119.87 27.83
C MET A 1 64.76 -119.47 26.80
N LYS A 2 64.71 -118.17 26.48
CA LYS A 2 63.69 -117.44 25.71
C LYS A 2 63.64 -117.88 24.23
N LEU A 3 62.43 -117.97 23.65
CA LEU A 3 62.12 -117.41 22.33
C LEU A 3 60.58 -117.27 22.21
N LEU A 4 60.10 -116.03 22.30
CA LEU A 4 58.70 -115.63 22.16
C LEU A 4 58.53 -115.10 20.72
N VAL A 5 57.67 -115.75 19.92
CA VAL A 5 57.32 -115.34 18.56
C VAL A 5 56.05 -114.49 18.63
N PHE A 6 56.15 -113.22 18.26
CA PHE A 6 55.05 -112.27 18.10
C PHE A 6 54.57 -112.34 16.65
N VAL A 7 53.39 -112.91 16.39
CA VAL A 7 52.71 -112.85 15.09
C VAL A 7 51.80 -111.63 15.09
N PHE A 8 52.10 -110.67 14.22
CA PHE A 8 51.34 -109.44 13.99
C PHE A 8 49.97 -109.78 13.38
N LEU A 9 48.89 -109.53 14.11
CA LEU A 9 47.55 -109.30 13.55
C LEU A 9 47.53 -107.89 12.97
N LEU A 10 47.96 -107.74 11.71
CA LEU A 10 47.69 -106.52 10.94
C LEU A 10 46.24 -106.62 10.45
N PRO A 11 45.38 -105.62 10.70
CA PRO A 11 44.09 -105.54 10.03
C PRO A 11 44.36 -105.48 8.51
N LEU A 12 43.80 -106.42 7.76
CA LEU A 12 43.81 -106.35 6.30
C LEU A 12 43.03 -105.11 5.90
N SER A 13 43.71 -104.11 5.34
CA SER A 13 43.06 -102.99 4.68
C SER A 13 42.18 -103.56 3.57
N VAL A 14 40.86 -103.49 3.74
CA VAL A 14 39.91 -103.80 2.68
C VAL A 14 40.11 -102.72 1.63
N PHE A 15 40.73 -103.08 0.49
CA PHE A 15 40.84 -102.17 -0.63
C PHE A 15 39.44 -101.86 -1.16
N SER A 16 39.21 -100.61 -1.50
CA SER A 16 38.09 -100.18 -2.34
C SER A 16 37.88 -101.13 -3.51
N GLN A 17 36.65 -101.56 -3.75
CA GLN A 17 36.30 -102.34 -4.94
C GLN A 17 35.31 -101.53 -5.77
N THR A 18 35.55 -101.47 -7.07
CA THR A 18 34.54 -100.98 -8.02
C THR A 18 33.67 -102.16 -8.41
N ILE A 19 32.36 -102.05 -8.23
CA ILE A 19 31.36 -103.05 -8.63
C ILE A 19 30.46 -102.43 -9.68
N THR A 20 30.34 -103.10 -10.82
CA THR A 20 29.67 -102.58 -12.01
C THR A 20 28.39 -103.35 -12.26
N TRP A 21 27.30 -102.62 -12.55
CA TRP A 21 26.06 -103.22 -13.01
C TRP A 21 26.26 -103.84 -14.40
N ASP A 22 26.04 -105.14 -14.53
CA ASP A 22 26.12 -105.85 -15.81
C ASP A 22 24.78 -106.46 -16.26
N GLY A 23 23.79 -106.49 -15.36
CA GLY A 23 22.44 -106.99 -15.62
C GLY A 23 22.37 -108.50 -15.90
N GLY A 24 23.33 -109.29 -15.39
CA GLY A 24 23.39 -110.75 -15.59
C GLY A 24 22.25 -111.56 -14.97
N GLY A 25 21.51 -111.00 -14.01
CA GLY A 25 20.37 -111.60 -13.32
C GLY A 25 19.02 -111.21 -13.96
N ASP A 26 18.11 -110.65 -13.16
CA ASP A 26 16.83 -110.13 -13.68
C ASP A 26 16.92 -108.79 -14.43
N GLY A 27 18.10 -108.16 -14.44
CA GLY A 27 18.40 -106.92 -15.14
C GLY A 27 17.75 -105.66 -14.55
N ILE A 28 17.10 -105.73 -13.38
CA ILE A 28 16.34 -104.62 -12.78
C ILE A 28 16.63 -104.44 -11.29
N ASN A 29 16.58 -105.50 -10.48
CA ASN A 29 16.60 -105.37 -9.02
C ASN A 29 18.04 -105.28 -8.48
N TRP A 30 18.30 -104.26 -7.66
CA TRP A 30 19.59 -104.04 -7.01
C TRP A 30 20.05 -105.26 -6.19
N GLU A 31 19.10 -105.92 -5.55
CA GLU A 31 19.32 -107.00 -4.59
C GLU A 31 19.67 -108.35 -5.24
N ASP A 32 19.52 -108.50 -6.56
CA ASP A 32 19.93 -109.71 -7.27
C ASP A 32 21.46 -109.67 -7.45
N PRO A 33 22.23 -110.54 -6.75
CA PRO A 33 23.68 -110.55 -6.86
C PRO A 33 24.14 -110.76 -8.30
N ASP A 34 23.37 -111.51 -9.12
CA ASP A 34 23.72 -111.85 -10.50
C ASP A 34 23.66 -110.64 -11.46
N ASN A 35 23.09 -109.50 -11.03
CA ASN A 35 23.09 -108.24 -11.81
C ASN A 35 24.41 -107.44 -11.74
N TRP A 36 25.39 -107.94 -10.98
CA TRP A 36 26.68 -107.29 -10.74
C TRP A 36 27.82 -108.13 -11.30
N ASP A 37 28.85 -107.47 -11.84
CA ASP A 37 30.01 -108.10 -12.50
C ASP A 37 30.79 -109.14 -11.65
N PHE A 38 30.69 -109.07 -10.32
CA PHE A 38 31.26 -110.04 -9.38
C PHE A 38 30.24 -111.09 -8.86
N ASN A 39 29.00 -111.06 -9.33
CA ASN A 39 27.85 -111.79 -8.80
C ASN A 39 27.67 -111.58 -7.28
N THR A 40 27.92 -110.35 -6.82
CA THR A 40 27.83 -109.95 -5.40
C THR A 40 27.23 -108.56 -5.29
N ILE A 41 26.27 -108.42 -4.38
CA ILE A 41 25.66 -107.12 -4.05
C ILE A 41 26.75 -106.15 -3.53
N PRO A 42 26.71 -104.86 -3.94
CA PRO A 42 27.64 -103.85 -3.45
C PRO A 42 27.77 -103.77 -1.92
N CYS A 43 29.00 -103.54 -1.47
CA CYS A 43 29.39 -103.46 -0.07
C CYS A 43 29.57 -102.02 0.43
N PRO A 44 29.68 -101.77 1.75
CA PRO A 44 29.89 -100.42 2.30
C PRO A 44 31.15 -99.68 1.84
N THR A 45 32.19 -100.41 1.40
CA THR A 45 33.44 -99.81 0.88
C THR A 45 33.51 -99.82 -0.65
N CYS A 46 32.43 -100.20 -1.33
CA CYS A 46 32.38 -100.41 -2.76
C CYS A 46 31.97 -99.12 -3.49
N ASP A 47 32.65 -98.80 -4.59
CA ASP A 47 32.20 -97.78 -5.56
C ASP A 47 31.32 -98.46 -6.60
N VAL A 48 30.11 -97.96 -6.79
CA VAL A 48 29.13 -98.56 -7.69
C VAL A 48 29.11 -97.81 -9.01
N VAL A 49 29.12 -98.53 -10.13
CA VAL A 49 28.95 -97.95 -11.46
C VAL A 49 27.70 -98.52 -12.13
N ILE A 50 26.77 -97.64 -12.53
CA ILE A 50 25.56 -98.00 -13.28
C ILE A 50 25.62 -97.30 -14.63
N ALA A 51 25.64 -98.09 -15.71
CA ALA A 51 25.65 -97.54 -17.06
C ALA A 51 24.66 -98.25 -17.98
N ASN A 52 23.89 -97.46 -18.72
CA ASN A 52 22.87 -97.91 -19.69
C ASN A 52 21.85 -98.91 -19.11
N ALA A 53 21.44 -98.73 -17.84
CA ALA A 53 20.59 -99.68 -17.12
C ALA A 53 19.47 -98.99 -16.31
N GLN A 54 18.37 -99.71 -16.09
CA GLN A 54 17.29 -99.29 -15.21
C GLN A 54 17.33 -100.12 -13.93
N VAL A 55 17.69 -99.49 -12.81
CA VAL A 55 17.91 -100.16 -11.53
C VAL A 55 16.83 -99.76 -10.55
N VAL A 56 16.22 -100.73 -9.87
CA VAL A 56 15.26 -100.54 -8.79
C VAL A 56 15.87 -101.00 -7.47
N PHE A 57 15.85 -100.12 -6.47
CA PHE A 57 16.37 -100.34 -5.14
C PHE A 57 15.21 -100.38 -4.14
N SER A 58 15.06 -101.47 -3.38
CA SER A 58 13.85 -101.76 -2.60
C SER A 58 14.09 -102.16 -1.14
N SER A 59 15.33 -102.10 -0.67
CA SER A 59 15.75 -102.48 0.69
C SER A 59 16.82 -101.52 1.24
N SER A 60 17.43 -101.76 2.40
CA SER A 60 18.39 -100.80 3.00
C SER A 60 19.84 -101.24 2.84
N TYR A 61 20.70 -100.37 2.27
CA TYR A 61 22.12 -100.66 2.02
C TYR A 61 23.02 -99.45 2.28
N GLU A 62 24.28 -99.72 2.60
CA GLU A 62 25.38 -98.75 2.63
C GLU A 62 26.37 -99.11 1.52
N VAL A 63 26.77 -98.14 0.71
CA VAL A 63 27.87 -98.22 -0.26
C VAL A 63 28.76 -96.98 -0.13
N ARG A 64 29.88 -96.94 -0.84
CA ARG A 64 30.81 -95.81 -0.72
C ARG A 64 30.46 -94.65 -1.64
N SER A 65 30.20 -94.94 -2.91
CA SER A 65 29.85 -93.96 -3.94
C SER A 65 29.03 -94.61 -5.06
N ILE A 66 28.32 -93.80 -5.85
CA ILE A 66 27.62 -94.23 -7.07
C ILE A 66 27.99 -93.30 -8.23
N SER A 67 28.33 -93.86 -9.38
CA SER A 67 28.49 -93.14 -10.65
C SER A 67 27.49 -93.68 -11.67
N MET A 68 26.69 -92.79 -12.26
CA MET A 68 25.67 -93.08 -13.26
C MET A 68 26.01 -92.38 -14.57
N SER A 69 26.15 -93.15 -15.66
CA SER A 69 26.46 -92.62 -16.99
C SER A 69 25.79 -93.41 -18.10
N GLY A 70 25.88 -92.97 -19.35
CA GLY A 70 25.30 -93.65 -20.51
C GLY A 70 24.06 -92.97 -21.08
N VAL A 71 23.69 -93.36 -22.31
CA VAL A 71 22.59 -92.73 -23.07
C VAL A 71 21.25 -92.89 -22.34
N SER A 72 20.27 -92.01 -22.65
CA SER A 72 18.93 -91.73 -22.08
C SER A 72 18.08 -92.82 -21.37
N SER A 73 18.54 -94.05 -21.21
CA SER A 73 17.89 -95.13 -20.47
C SER A 73 18.52 -95.44 -19.10
N THR A 74 19.63 -94.81 -18.71
CA THR A 74 20.20 -95.02 -17.36
C THR A 74 19.30 -94.39 -16.30
N SER A 75 18.73 -95.19 -15.40
CA SER A 75 17.89 -94.70 -14.31
C SER A 75 18.06 -95.50 -13.01
N LEU A 76 17.99 -94.83 -11.86
CA LEU A 76 17.94 -95.45 -10.54
C LEU A 76 16.64 -95.04 -9.84
N LEU A 77 15.84 -96.02 -9.39
CA LEU A 77 14.65 -95.81 -8.57
C LEU A 77 14.91 -96.28 -7.14
N ILE A 78 14.86 -95.36 -6.17
CA ILE A 78 14.87 -95.67 -4.74
C ILE A 78 13.42 -95.76 -4.28
N HIS A 79 12.94 -96.97 -4.05
CA HIS A 79 11.52 -97.25 -3.79
C HIS A 79 11.06 -96.70 -2.42
N LYS A 80 9.75 -96.46 -2.28
CA LYS A 80 9.18 -96.05 -0.99
C LYS A 80 9.49 -97.07 0.10
N GLY A 81 10.05 -96.60 1.22
CA GLY A 81 10.42 -97.42 2.38
C GLY A 81 11.82 -98.05 2.33
N SER A 82 12.63 -97.78 1.31
CA SER A 82 14.05 -98.20 1.25
C SER A 82 15.00 -97.09 1.71
N ASP A 83 16.16 -97.46 2.27
CA ASP A 83 17.20 -96.51 2.69
C ASP A 83 18.56 -96.79 2.03
N LEU A 84 19.01 -95.90 1.15
CA LEU A 84 20.33 -95.98 0.50
C LEU A 84 21.28 -94.96 1.12
N THR A 85 22.39 -95.41 1.69
CA THR A 85 23.43 -94.54 2.28
C THR A 85 24.73 -94.64 1.49
N LEU A 86 25.26 -93.52 0.99
CA LEU A 86 26.57 -93.37 0.35
C LEU A 86 27.54 -92.76 1.37
N LYS A 87 28.58 -93.48 1.78
CA LYS A 87 29.39 -93.09 2.95
C LYS A 87 30.88 -93.14 2.71
N ASN A 88 31.59 -92.09 3.15
CA ASN A 88 33.05 -91.95 3.06
C ASN A 88 33.57 -92.01 1.61
N ALA A 89 32.88 -91.35 0.68
CA ALA A 89 33.33 -91.25 -0.70
C ALA A 89 34.69 -90.54 -0.77
N THR A 90 35.62 -91.10 -1.56
CA THR A 90 36.96 -90.51 -1.73
C THR A 90 37.03 -89.41 -2.79
N SER A 91 35.95 -89.23 -3.56
CA SER A 91 35.68 -88.07 -4.41
C SER A 91 34.25 -87.61 -4.13
N ASP A 92 33.33 -87.88 -5.05
CA ASP A 92 31.95 -87.46 -4.98
C ASP A 92 31.06 -88.60 -4.49
N GLY A 93 30.00 -88.28 -3.76
CA GLY A 93 29.06 -89.29 -3.25
C GLY A 93 28.26 -89.93 -4.38
N LEU A 94 27.57 -89.10 -5.16
CA LEU A 94 26.77 -89.49 -6.32
C LEU A 94 27.11 -88.61 -7.54
N THR A 95 27.49 -89.23 -8.65
CA THR A 95 27.72 -88.54 -9.93
C THR A 95 26.69 -89.02 -10.96
N ILE A 96 25.98 -88.09 -11.60
CA ILE A 96 24.99 -88.38 -12.66
C ILE A 96 25.30 -87.57 -13.91
N GLU A 97 25.62 -88.28 -14.99
CA GLU A 97 26.05 -87.73 -16.27
C GLU A 97 25.17 -88.23 -17.43
N ASP A 98 25.38 -87.71 -18.64
CA ASP A 98 24.82 -88.24 -19.90
C ASP A 98 23.29 -88.39 -20.00
N ASN A 99 22.51 -87.56 -19.28
CA ASN A 99 21.06 -87.64 -19.14
C ASN A 99 20.57 -88.86 -18.34
N ALA A 100 21.43 -89.46 -17.51
CA ALA A 100 21.00 -90.41 -16.51
C ALA A 100 20.07 -89.74 -15.47
N SER A 101 19.20 -90.53 -14.84
CA SER A 101 18.17 -90.03 -13.93
C SER A 101 18.09 -90.82 -12.63
N CYS A 102 17.80 -90.17 -11.51
CA CYS A 102 17.53 -90.81 -10.23
C CYS A 102 16.18 -90.34 -9.69
N LEU A 103 15.27 -91.28 -9.39
CA LEU A 103 13.97 -91.03 -8.76
C LEU A 103 14.00 -91.52 -7.32
N VAL A 104 13.73 -90.63 -6.37
CA VAL A 104 13.79 -90.91 -4.93
C VAL A 104 12.39 -90.85 -4.33
N LEU A 105 11.83 -92.02 -3.99
CA LEU A 105 10.57 -92.19 -3.26
C LEU A 105 10.80 -92.66 -1.80
N GLY A 106 12.02 -93.12 -1.49
CA GLY A 106 12.47 -93.54 -0.15
C GLY A 106 13.51 -92.57 0.42
N THR A 107 14.51 -93.10 1.14
CA THR A 107 15.62 -92.31 1.69
C THR A 107 16.88 -92.48 0.85
N LEU A 108 17.50 -91.36 0.46
CA LEU A 108 18.88 -91.30 -0.03
C LEU A 108 19.70 -90.46 0.95
N SER A 109 20.82 -90.97 1.46
CA SER A 109 21.70 -90.25 2.39
C SER A 109 23.15 -90.29 1.90
N ILE A 110 23.83 -89.15 1.86
CA ILE A 110 25.25 -89.05 1.47
C ILE A 110 26.01 -88.49 2.65
N VAL A 111 27.02 -89.21 3.16
CA VAL A 111 27.72 -88.87 4.39
C VAL A 111 29.24 -88.90 4.21
N ASN A 112 29.93 -87.81 4.53
CA ASN A 112 31.39 -87.66 4.45
C ASN A 112 31.97 -87.84 3.03
N ALA A 113 31.49 -87.08 2.04
CA ALA A 113 32.12 -87.04 0.73
C ALA A 113 33.36 -86.11 0.74
N SER A 114 34.48 -86.56 0.17
CA SER A 114 35.72 -85.76 0.20
C SER A 114 35.69 -84.52 -0.70
N SER A 115 34.88 -84.55 -1.77
CA SER A 115 34.70 -83.48 -2.75
C SER A 115 33.24 -83.04 -2.78
N LEU A 116 32.42 -83.54 -3.72
CA LEU A 116 31.01 -83.16 -3.85
C LEU A 116 30.11 -84.19 -3.17
N GLY A 117 29.00 -83.74 -2.56
CA GLY A 117 27.95 -84.69 -2.17
C GLY A 117 27.33 -85.32 -3.42
N VAL A 118 26.86 -84.47 -4.33
CA VAL A 118 26.29 -84.82 -5.63
C VAL A 118 26.83 -83.93 -6.74
N GLU A 119 27.08 -84.53 -7.90
CA GLU A 119 27.37 -83.85 -9.16
C GLU A 119 26.39 -84.25 -10.28
N LEU A 120 25.74 -83.26 -10.88
CA LEU A 120 24.84 -83.41 -12.03
C LEU A 120 25.42 -82.69 -13.26
N GLU A 121 26.35 -83.31 -14.01
CA GLU A 121 27.01 -82.66 -15.16
C GLU A 121 26.11 -82.58 -16.40
N ASN A 122 25.12 -83.46 -16.51
CA ASN A 122 24.01 -83.43 -17.45
C ASN A 122 22.93 -84.45 -17.03
N GLY A 123 22.73 -84.63 -15.73
CA GLY A 123 21.84 -85.64 -15.16
C GLY A 123 20.64 -85.02 -14.45
N SER A 124 19.69 -85.86 -14.04
CA SER A 124 18.54 -85.41 -13.25
C SER A 124 18.33 -86.19 -11.96
N ILE A 125 17.98 -85.50 -10.88
CA ILE A 125 17.40 -86.10 -9.68
C ILE A 125 15.99 -85.54 -9.49
N ASP A 126 15.06 -86.43 -9.21
CA ASP A 126 13.68 -86.11 -8.88
C ASP A 126 13.32 -86.79 -7.55
N VAL A 127 13.00 -86.00 -6.53
CA VAL A 127 12.58 -86.47 -5.21
C VAL A 127 11.09 -86.19 -5.08
N GLN A 128 10.29 -87.24 -4.97
CA GLN A 128 8.83 -87.12 -4.98
C GLN A 128 8.19 -87.62 -3.68
N ASP A 129 7.00 -87.10 -3.36
CA ASP A 129 6.17 -87.52 -2.23
C ASP A 129 6.96 -87.52 -0.89
N ASP A 130 6.90 -88.60 -0.11
CA ASP A 130 7.62 -88.74 1.17
C ASP A 130 9.13 -89.01 1.00
N GLY A 131 9.68 -88.75 -0.19
CA GLY A 131 11.10 -88.92 -0.47
C GLY A 131 11.96 -88.02 0.43
N PHE A 132 12.98 -88.62 1.04
CA PHE A 132 13.92 -87.93 1.92
C PHE A 132 15.33 -88.00 1.34
N PHE A 133 15.89 -86.86 0.95
CA PHE A 133 17.24 -86.77 0.43
C PHE A 133 18.13 -85.96 1.38
N GLN A 134 19.20 -86.59 1.89
CA GLN A 134 20.14 -85.99 2.82
C GLN A 134 21.57 -85.96 2.27
N ILE A 135 22.27 -84.85 2.50
CA ILE A 135 23.72 -84.74 2.29
C ILE A 135 24.34 -84.17 3.57
N ASP A 136 25.24 -84.90 4.21
CA ASP A 136 25.95 -84.50 5.43
C ASP A 136 27.46 -84.60 5.22
N ASN A 137 28.18 -83.49 5.43
CA ASN A 137 29.63 -83.40 5.34
C ASN A 137 30.20 -83.66 3.94
N ALA A 138 30.23 -82.63 3.09
CA ALA A 138 30.94 -82.63 1.81
C ALA A 138 32.14 -81.66 1.83
N GLY A 139 33.30 -82.11 1.31
CA GLY A 139 34.55 -81.35 1.32
C GLY A 139 34.60 -80.13 0.39
N ASN A 140 33.62 -80.00 -0.51
CA ASN A 140 33.36 -78.84 -1.36
C ASN A 140 31.84 -78.55 -1.37
N ASN A 141 31.17 -78.53 -2.53
CA ASN A 141 29.72 -78.30 -2.60
C ASN A 141 28.92 -79.56 -2.25
N CYS A 142 27.80 -79.43 -1.55
CA CYS A 142 26.95 -80.59 -1.25
C CYS A 142 26.14 -81.02 -2.48
N LEU A 143 25.39 -80.13 -3.11
CA LEU A 143 24.68 -80.38 -4.37
C LEU A 143 25.22 -79.47 -5.47
N ASN A 144 25.90 -80.06 -6.46
CA ASN A 144 26.42 -79.35 -7.62
C ASN A 144 25.59 -79.68 -8.87
N ILE A 145 24.86 -78.69 -9.40
CA ILE A 145 24.04 -78.81 -10.60
C ILE A 145 24.78 -78.12 -11.74
N GLY A 146 25.30 -78.91 -12.68
CA GLY A 146 25.94 -78.41 -13.89
C GLY A 146 24.95 -77.68 -14.81
N SER A 147 25.44 -77.04 -15.88
CA SER A 147 24.63 -76.16 -16.74
C SER A 147 23.44 -76.82 -17.43
N SER A 148 23.44 -78.15 -17.56
CA SER A 148 22.33 -78.94 -18.09
C SER A 148 21.74 -79.92 -17.04
N GLY A 149 22.24 -79.88 -15.80
CA GLY A 149 21.71 -80.68 -14.71
C GLY A 149 20.34 -80.18 -14.26
N VAL A 150 19.51 -81.11 -13.77
CA VAL A 150 18.17 -80.82 -13.27
C VAL A 150 17.96 -81.45 -11.90
N PHE A 151 17.55 -80.65 -10.92
CA PHE A 151 17.13 -81.15 -9.62
C PHE A 151 15.69 -80.72 -9.32
N THR A 152 14.84 -81.68 -8.98
CA THR A 152 13.42 -81.43 -8.69
C THR A 152 13.01 -82.04 -7.35
N LEU A 153 12.27 -81.26 -6.55
CA LEU A 153 11.47 -81.72 -5.42
C LEU A 153 10.01 -81.57 -5.83
N ASP A 154 9.27 -82.66 -5.99
CA ASP A 154 7.88 -82.62 -6.50
C ASP A 154 6.88 -83.27 -5.54
N ALA A 155 6.07 -82.44 -4.87
CA ALA A 155 5.03 -82.91 -3.96
C ALA A 155 3.74 -83.28 -4.73
N LEU A 156 3.65 -84.52 -5.24
CA LEU A 156 2.42 -85.01 -5.87
C LEU A 156 1.32 -85.32 -4.83
N SER A 157 1.69 -85.86 -3.66
CA SER A 157 0.76 -86.22 -2.58
C SER A 157 1.23 -85.85 -1.17
N SER A 158 2.54 -85.69 -0.95
CA SER A 158 3.16 -85.22 0.30
C SER A 158 4.47 -84.48 0.00
N ASN A 159 4.99 -83.75 0.98
CA ASN A 159 6.13 -82.84 0.76
C ASN A 159 7.46 -83.62 0.82
N PRO A 160 8.24 -83.67 -0.27
CA PRO A 160 9.58 -84.25 -0.25
C PRO A 160 10.55 -83.32 0.48
N THR A 161 11.60 -83.89 1.05
CA THR A 161 12.58 -83.14 1.85
C THR A 161 13.99 -83.28 1.28
N LEU A 162 14.69 -82.16 1.13
CA LEU A 162 16.14 -82.08 0.93
C LEU A 162 16.78 -81.49 2.21
N ASN A 163 17.61 -82.26 2.90
CA ASN A 163 18.32 -81.83 4.10
C ASN A 163 19.84 -81.83 3.87
N ILE A 164 20.46 -80.67 3.91
CA ILE A 164 21.89 -80.49 3.68
C ILE A 164 22.59 -79.98 4.94
N GLN A 165 23.61 -80.69 5.40
CA GLN A 165 24.35 -80.35 6.61
C GLN A 165 25.85 -80.35 6.34
N THR A 166 26.57 -79.40 6.93
CA THR A 166 28.04 -79.38 6.94
C THR A 166 28.66 -79.41 5.54
N CYS A 167 28.58 -78.32 4.77
CA CYS A 167 29.30 -78.21 3.48
C CYS A 167 30.47 -77.23 3.61
N VAL A 168 31.62 -77.56 3.01
CA VAL A 168 32.74 -76.61 2.95
C VAL A 168 32.46 -75.49 1.94
N GLY A 169 31.85 -75.83 0.80
CA GLY A 169 31.44 -74.93 -0.27
C GLY A 169 30.00 -74.43 -0.11
N ALA A 170 29.26 -74.40 -1.21
CA ALA A 170 27.83 -74.11 -1.20
C ALA A 170 27.00 -75.35 -0.83
N ALA A 171 25.88 -75.20 -0.11
CA ALA A 171 24.93 -76.30 0.02
C ALA A 171 24.34 -76.66 -1.35
N ILE A 172 23.89 -75.66 -2.10
CA ILE A 172 23.40 -75.82 -3.47
C ILE A 172 24.19 -74.89 -4.39
N ASN A 173 24.97 -75.45 -5.31
CA ASN A 173 25.62 -74.73 -6.40
C ASN A 173 24.87 -75.02 -7.71
N ASN A 174 23.99 -74.10 -8.12
CA ASN A 174 23.10 -74.28 -9.27
C ASN A 174 23.57 -73.50 -10.50
N ASN A 175 24.12 -74.19 -11.50
CA ASN A 175 24.37 -73.65 -12.83
C ASN A 175 23.30 -74.11 -13.86
N GLY A 176 22.47 -75.08 -13.50
CA GLY A 176 21.42 -75.67 -14.34
C GLY A 176 20.03 -75.25 -13.92
N SER A 177 19.15 -76.23 -13.65
CA SER A 177 17.78 -76.01 -13.21
C SER A 177 17.52 -76.64 -11.85
N PHE A 178 17.05 -75.84 -10.91
CA PHE A 178 16.54 -76.29 -9.63
C PHE A 178 15.06 -75.93 -9.50
N THR A 179 14.22 -76.89 -9.12
CA THR A 179 12.78 -76.68 -8.90
C THR A 179 12.35 -77.30 -7.58
N ASN A 180 11.92 -76.45 -6.65
CA ASN A 180 11.23 -76.89 -5.43
C ASN A 180 9.72 -76.71 -5.60
N ASN A 181 9.00 -77.75 -6.02
CA ASN A 181 7.56 -77.73 -6.19
C ASN A 181 6.86 -78.24 -4.91
N LEU A 182 6.67 -77.35 -3.94
CA LEU A 182 6.01 -77.62 -2.64
C LEU A 182 6.80 -78.56 -1.69
N GLY A 183 8.08 -78.81 -1.95
CA GLY A 183 8.97 -79.53 -1.03
C GLY A 183 9.60 -78.64 0.03
N GLU A 184 10.39 -79.26 0.91
CA GLU A 184 11.13 -78.61 2.00
C GLU A 184 12.63 -78.76 1.78
N VAL A 185 13.36 -77.64 1.74
CA VAL A 185 14.82 -77.59 1.67
C VAL A 185 15.34 -77.03 2.98
N THR A 186 16.14 -77.78 3.72
CA THR A 186 16.79 -77.31 4.95
C THR A 186 18.30 -77.37 4.81
N THR A 187 18.99 -76.32 5.23
CA THR A 187 20.45 -76.30 5.29
C THR A 187 20.94 -75.85 6.66
N SER A 188 22.03 -76.44 7.16
CA SER A 188 22.62 -76.07 8.45
C SER A 188 24.13 -76.29 8.52
N ASN A 189 24.81 -75.48 9.36
CA ASN A 189 26.25 -75.56 9.64
C ASN A 189 27.13 -75.45 8.38
N LEU A 190 26.83 -74.49 7.49
CA LEU A 190 27.58 -74.33 6.25
C LEU A 190 28.76 -73.38 6.42
N ASN A 191 29.87 -73.68 5.74
CA ASN A 191 31.09 -72.87 5.87
C ASN A 191 31.11 -71.65 4.95
N LEU A 192 30.33 -71.58 3.88
CA LEU A 192 30.39 -70.47 2.93
C LEU A 192 28.99 -69.97 2.54
N ILE A 193 28.30 -70.68 1.65
CA ILE A 193 27.08 -70.20 0.98
C ILE A 193 25.93 -71.19 1.14
N GLY A 194 24.71 -70.70 1.41
CA GLY A 194 23.49 -71.52 1.35
C GLY A 194 23.20 -71.96 -0.08
N ILE A 195 22.80 -71.00 -0.92
CA ILE A 195 22.51 -71.22 -2.33
C ILE A 195 23.40 -70.31 -3.19
N SER A 196 24.19 -70.88 -4.09
CA SER A 196 24.87 -70.17 -5.17
C SER A 196 24.15 -70.45 -6.48
N ASN A 197 23.41 -69.47 -7.00
CA ASN A 197 22.60 -69.58 -8.20
C ASN A 197 23.21 -68.78 -9.37
N GLN A 198 23.53 -69.51 -10.43
CA GLN A 198 23.95 -69.00 -11.74
C GLN A 198 23.00 -69.46 -12.87
N GLY A 199 22.07 -70.37 -12.57
CA GLY A 199 21.09 -70.94 -13.49
C GLY A 199 19.64 -70.50 -13.22
N ALA A 200 18.69 -71.38 -13.56
CA ALA A 200 17.27 -71.20 -13.28
C ALA A 200 16.93 -71.82 -11.92
N PHE A 201 16.28 -71.05 -11.06
CA PHE A 201 15.84 -71.52 -9.75
C PHE A 201 14.38 -71.14 -9.52
N GLN A 202 13.53 -72.12 -9.26
CA GLN A 202 12.12 -71.93 -8.96
C GLN A 202 11.77 -72.52 -7.59
N ASN A 203 11.17 -71.70 -6.73
CA ASN A 203 10.66 -72.13 -5.44
C ASN A 203 9.14 -71.96 -5.36
N ASN A 204 8.43 -73.03 -5.00
CA ASN A 204 7.02 -73.04 -4.62
C ASN A 204 6.82 -73.64 -3.22
N GLY A 205 7.90 -74.06 -2.54
CA GLY A 205 7.86 -74.70 -1.23
C GLY A 205 8.63 -73.91 -0.17
N ILE A 206 9.12 -74.61 0.85
CA ILE A 206 9.85 -74.02 1.97
C ILE A 206 11.35 -74.19 1.75
N ILE A 207 12.12 -73.12 1.94
CA ILE A 207 13.58 -73.14 1.98
C ILE A 207 14.05 -72.51 3.28
N GLU A 208 14.76 -73.27 4.11
CA GLU A 208 15.40 -72.79 5.34
C GLU A 208 16.93 -72.84 5.22
N LEU A 209 17.56 -71.67 5.24
CA LEU A 209 19.01 -71.50 5.17
C LEU A 209 19.55 -71.04 6.52
N ASN A 210 20.05 -71.99 7.32
CA ASN A 210 20.49 -71.71 8.70
C ASN A 210 22.01 -71.76 8.86
N SER A 211 22.55 -70.86 9.69
CA SER A 211 23.96 -70.89 10.16
C SER A 211 24.99 -70.85 9.02
N GLN A 212 24.92 -69.81 8.20
CA GLN A 212 25.87 -69.53 7.11
C GLN A 212 27.02 -68.66 7.60
N SER A 213 28.23 -68.85 7.06
CA SER A 213 29.37 -67.98 7.40
C SER A 213 29.50 -66.74 6.50
N GLN A 214 29.07 -66.81 5.23
CA GLN A 214 29.17 -65.69 4.27
C GLN A 214 27.82 -65.27 3.71
N THR A 215 27.15 -66.06 2.88
CA THR A 215 25.94 -65.58 2.18
C THR A 215 24.83 -66.61 2.26
N GLY A 216 23.62 -66.18 2.60
CA GLY A 216 22.44 -67.03 2.50
C GLY A 216 22.19 -67.46 1.06
N LEU A 217 21.90 -66.49 0.20
CA LEU A 217 21.64 -66.71 -1.22
C LEU A 217 22.48 -65.75 -2.09
N LEU A 218 23.35 -66.31 -2.92
CA LEU A 218 24.12 -65.61 -3.94
C LEU A 218 23.46 -65.84 -5.30
N ASN A 219 22.87 -64.81 -5.90
CA ASN A 219 22.25 -64.86 -7.23
C ASN A 219 23.07 -64.01 -8.21
N ALA A 220 23.75 -64.63 -9.17
CA ALA A 220 24.78 -63.95 -9.96
C ALA A 220 24.74 -64.25 -11.46
N GLY A 221 25.39 -63.38 -12.24
CA GLY A 221 25.50 -63.52 -13.69
C GLY A 221 24.15 -63.33 -14.40
N THR A 222 23.73 -64.32 -15.18
CA THR A 222 22.44 -64.32 -15.90
C THR A 222 21.36 -65.13 -15.19
N ALA A 223 21.57 -65.44 -13.91
CA ALA A 223 20.65 -66.24 -13.13
C ALA A 223 19.26 -65.62 -13.02
N VAL A 224 18.25 -66.49 -12.98
CA VAL A 224 16.86 -66.12 -12.70
C VAL A 224 16.42 -66.91 -11.49
N PHE A 225 16.10 -66.20 -10.42
CA PHE A 225 15.55 -66.77 -9.20
C PHE A 225 14.08 -66.35 -9.07
N PHE A 226 13.17 -67.32 -9.02
CA PHE A 226 11.73 -67.08 -8.92
C PHE A 226 11.18 -67.73 -7.65
N ASN A 227 10.79 -66.91 -6.66
CA ASN A 227 10.03 -67.35 -5.51
C ASN A 227 8.54 -67.16 -5.79
N ASN A 228 7.82 -68.23 -6.08
CA ASN A 228 6.39 -68.18 -6.39
C ASN A 228 5.55 -67.84 -5.15
N VAL A 229 4.24 -67.62 -5.35
CA VAL A 229 3.27 -67.24 -4.30
C VAL A 229 3.27 -68.18 -3.09
N ASN A 230 3.47 -69.49 -3.28
CA ASN A 230 3.54 -70.47 -2.19
C ASN A 230 4.97 -70.65 -1.62
N GLY A 231 5.96 -70.01 -2.25
CA GLY A 231 7.35 -70.11 -1.85
C GLY A 231 7.63 -69.30 -0.60
N ASN A 232 8.22 -69.93 0.40
CA ASN A 232 8.70 -69.28 1.62
C ASN A 232 10.20 -69.56 1.76
N ILE A 233 11.01 -68.50 1.90
CA ILE A 233 12.45 -68.57 2.07
C ILE A 233 12.81 -67.93 3.40
N ASN A 234 13.41 -68.71 4.31
CA ASN A 234 13.90 -68.25 5.61
C ASN A 234 15.44 -68.32 5.62
N ILE A 235 16.11 -67.19 5.82
CA ILE A 235 17.56 -67.08 5.90
C ILE A 235 17.94 -66.60 7.30
N SER A 236 18.82 -67.33 7.99
CA SER A 236 19.34 -66.92 9.30
C SER A 236 20.87 -66.94 9.36
N GLY A 237 21.46 -65.80 9.73
CA GLY A 237 22.91 -65.58 9.78
C GLY A 237 23.53 -65.20 8.43
N GLY A 238 24.86 -65.40 8.32
CA GLY A 238 25.66 -64.93 7.19
C GLY A 238 26.21 -63.51 7.36
N ILE A 239 27.13 -63.11 6.50
CA ILE A 239 27.50 -61.72 6.24
C ILE A 239 26.33 -61.01 5.57
N ASP A 240 25.87 -61.56 4.44
CA ASP A 240 24.69 -61.07 3.72
C ASP A 240 23.60 -62.13 3.68
N GLY A 241 22.34 -61.70 3.85
CA GLY A 241 21.21 -62.59 3.61
C GLY A 241 21.10 -62.97 2.14
N ILE A 242 20.99 -61.96 1.28
CA ILE A 242 21.01 -62.10 -0.18
C ILE A 242 22.08 -61.21 -0.78
N LEU A 243 22.94 -61.78 -1.63
CA LEU A 243 23.83 -61.03 -2.52
C LEU A 243 23.37 -61.24 -3.97
N ASN A 244 22.85 -60.19 -4.60
CA ASN A 244 22.25 -60.24 -5.93
C ASN A 244 23.02 -59.40 -6.96
N SER A 245 23.33 -59.99 -8.11
CA SER A 245 23.82 -59.28 -9.30
C SER A 245 23.07 -59.72 -10.58
N ALA A 246 21.95 -60.41 -10.41
CA ALA A 246 21.12 -60.92 -11.49
C ALA A 246 19.62 -60.61 -11.20
N THR A 247 18.69 -61.44 -11.69
CA THR A 247 17.24 -61.20 -11.51
C THR A 247 16.66 -62.07 -10.39
N ILE A 248 15.98 -61.42 -9.44
CA ILE A 248 15.14 -62.07 -8.44
C ILE A 248 13.71 -61.57 -8.61
N THR A 249 12.75 -62.49 -8.72
CA THR A 249 11.32 -62.20 -8.65
C THR A 249 10.72 -62.91 -7.45
N ASN A 250 10.13 -62.14 -6.54
CA ASN A 250 9.49 -62.64 -5.33
C ASN A 250 7.99 -62.38 -5.35
N ASN A 251 7.20 -63.44 -5.42
CA ASN A 251 5.74 -63.41 -5.30
C ASN A 251 5.26 -64.06 -3.98
N GLY A 252 6.16 -64.72 -3.24
CA GLY A 252 5.90 -65.38 -1.96
C GLY A 252 6.48 -64.60 -0.79
N GLU A 253 7.10 -65.31 0.16
CA GLU A 253 7.67 -64.72 1.39
C GLU A 253 9.19 -64.94 1.44
N ILE A 254 9.94 -63.88 1.76
CA ILE A 254 11.39 -63.95 2.03
C ILE A 254 11.66 -63.31 3.39
N ASN A 255 12.08 -64.13 4.36
CA ASN A 255 12.48 -63.69 5.69
C ASN A 255 14.00 -63.81 5.85
N ILE A 256 14.66 -62.72 6.23
CA ILE A 256 16.09 -62.68 6.52
C ILE A 256 16.29 -62.19 7.94
N SER A 257 17.08 -62.92 8.73
CA SER A 257 17.30 -62.58 10.14
C SER A 257 18.78 -62.67 10.55
N ASN A 258 19.23 -61.64 11.26
CA ASN A 258 20.56 -61.53 11.85
C ASN A 258 21.75 -61.72 10.86
N PRO A 259 21.74 -61.15 9.65
CA PRO A 259 22.96 -61.06 8.86
C PRO A 259 23.95 -60.10 9.54
N SER A 260 25.25 -60.38 9.48
CA SER A 260 26.26 -59.58 10.16
C SER A 260 26.59 -58.26 9.47
N GLU A 261 26.25 -58.13 8.18
CA GLU A 261 26.34 -56.88 7.41
C GLU A 261 24.96 -56.54 6.83
N ASN A 262 24.56 -57.11 5.68
CA ASN A 262 23.36 -56.64 4.98
C ASN A 262 22.22 -57.68 4.93
N GLY A 263 20.97 -57.21 5.03
CA GLY A 263 19.81 -58.04 4.69
C GLY A 263 19.87 -58.46 3.22
N ILE A 264 19.89 -57.47 2.33
CA ILE A 264 20.02 -57.65 0.89
C ILE A 264 21.05 -56.67 0.35
N GLU A 265 22.07 -57.17 -0.36
CA GLU A 265 22.95 -56.38 -1.20
C GLU A 265 22.68 -56.70 -2.67
N SER A 266 22.26 -55.69 -3.45
CA SER A 266 22.05 -55.83 -4.90
C SER A 266 22.98 -54.91 -5.67
N THR A 267 23.92 -55.50 -6.42
CA THR A 267 24.90 -54.78 -7.23
C THR A 267 24.67 -55.10 -8.70
N PHE A 268 24.14 -54.12 -9.45
CA PHE A 268 23.67 -54.24 -10.85
C PHE A 268 22.52 -55.24 -11.09
N GLY A 269 21.97 -55.84 -10.02
CA GLY A 269 20.86 -56.78 -10.09
C GLY A 269 19.49 -56.10 -10.17
N VAL A 270 18.48 -56.88 -10.58
CA VAL A 270 17.07 -56.49 -10.58
C VAL A 270 16.33 -57.33 -9.55
N ILE A 271 15.59 -56.68 -8.66
CA ILE A 271 14.71 -57.33 -7.68
C ILE A 271 13.30 -56.79 -7.89
N ILE A 272 12.35 -57.69 -8.19
CA ILE A 272 10.92 -57.37 -8.30
C ILE A 272 10.19 -58.15 -7.21
N SER A 273 9.50 -57.48 -6.30
CA SER A 273 8.75 -58.12 -5.21
C SER A 273 7.27 -57.79 -5.26
N GLU A 274 6.44 -58.75 -5.67
CA GLU A 274 4.98 -58.73 -5.48
C GLU A 274 4.56 -59.34 -4.14
N GLY A 275 5.44 -60.15 -3.54
CA GLY A 275 5.25 -60.77 -2.23
C GLY A 275 5.83 -59.96 -1.07
N GLU A 276 6.04 -60.63 0.06
CA GLU A 276 6.58 -60.06 1.30
C GLU A 276 8.10 -60.29 1.39
N ILE A 277 8.84 -59.26 1.79
CA ILE A 277 10.25 -59.34 2.17
C ILE A 277 10.40 -58.73 3.57
N THR A 278 10.91 -59.52 4.52
CA THR A 278 11.09 -59.10 5.91
C THR A 278 12.55 -59.26 6.31
N LEU A 279 13.19 -58.15 6.72
CA LEU A 279 14.61 -58.07 7.05
C LEU A 279 14.77 -57.68 8.52
N ASN A 280 15.26 -58.59 9.35
CA ASN A 280 15.36 -58.41 10.80
C ASN A 280 16.82 -58.38 11.28
N ASN A 281 17.16 -57.37 12.08
CA ASN A 281 18.44 -57.22 12.79
C ASN A 281 19.68 -57.31 11.87
N ALA A 282 19.67 -56.60 10.74
CA ALA A 282 20.84 -56.55 9.88
C ALA A 282 21.98 -55.76 10.53
N GLY A 283 23.20 -56.30 10.45
CA GLY A 283 24.37 -55.79 11.17
C GLY A 283 24.86 -54.41 10.72
N ASP A 284 24.60 -54.01 9.48
CA ASP A 284 24.83 -52.68 8.94
C ASP A 284 23.53 -52.15 8.29
N ASN A 285 23.15 -52.65 7.12
CA ASN A 285 22.02 -52.13 6.35
C ASN A 285 20.91 -53.16 6.16
N GLY A 286 19.65 -52.72 6.18
CA GLY A 286 18.56 -53.57 5.71
C GLY A 286 18.77 -53.96 4.25
N MET A 287 18.89 -52.95 3.38
CA MET A 287 19.07 -53.14 1.95
C MET A 287 20.11 -52.15 1.37
N ILE A 288 21.05 -52.64 0.57
CA ILE A 288 21.96 -51.84 -0.26
C ILE A 288 21.64 -52.09 -1.74
N LEU A 289 21.44 -51.02 -2.52
CA LEU A 289 21.17 -51.08 -3.95
C LEU A 289 22.16 -50.22 -4.74
N SER A 290 23.07 -50.85 -5.50
CA SER A 290 24.12 -50.17 -6.27
C SER A 290 24.09 -50.53 -7.76
N GLY A 291 23.72 -49.58 -8.62
CA GLY A 291 23.69 -49.74 -10.09
C GLY A 291 22.60 -50.66 -10.67
N GLY A 292 21.59 -51.05 -9.89
CA GLY A 292 20.52 -51.98 -10.28
C GLY A 292 19.12 -51.36 -10.33
N GLU A 293 18.09 -52.20 -10.21
CA GLU A 293 16.68 -51.78 -10.06
C GLU A 293 15.99 -52.57 -8.94
N PHE A 294 15.21 -51.88 -8.12
CA PHE A 294 14.30 -52.50 -7.17
C PHE A 294 12.88 -51.99 -7.40
N GLU A 295 11.94 -52.92 -7.67
CA GLU A 295 10.51 -52.62 -7.74
C GLU A 295 9.78 -53.39 -6.64
N ASN A 296 9.20 -52.65 -5.68
CA ASN A 296 8.36 -53.19 -4.62
C ASN A 296 6.88 -52.98 -4.97
N ILE A 297 6.15 -54.07 -5.19
CA ILE A 297 4.69 -54.08 -5.41
C ILE A 297 3.97 -54.62 -4.16
N GLY A 298 4.64 -55.48 -3.39
CA GLY A 298 4.13 -56.08 -2.14
C GLY A 298 4.54 -55.31 -0.88
N GLN A 299 4.97 -56.05 0.15
CA GLN A 299 5.38 -55.49 1.44
C GLN A 299 6.89 -55.70 1.64
N LEU A 300 7.60 -54.64 2.02
CA LEU A 300 8.98 -54.68 2.49
C LEU A 300 9.04 -54.16 3.92
N GLU A 301 9.38 -55.03 4.86
CA GLU A 301 9.56 -54.68 6.28
C GLU A 301 11.04 -54.79 6.67
N ILE A 302 11.59 -53.73 7.25
CA ILE A 302 13.00 -53.66 7.70
C ILE A 302 13.03 -53.27 9.17
N ASN A 303 13.43 -54.22 10.02
CA ASN A 303 13.41 -54.08 11.47
C ASN A 303 14.80 -54.05 12.07
N SER A 304 15.09 -52.96 12.78
CA SER A 304 16.29 -52.76 13.60
C SER A 304 17.62 -53.00 12.88
N PRO A 305 17.86 -52.44 11.68
CA PRO A 305 19.20 -52.46 11.09
C PRO A 305 20.13 -51.53 11.88
N THR A 306 21.40 -51.91 12.03
CA THR A 306 22.33 -51.17 12.89
C THR A 306 22.79 -49.84 12.32
N LEU A 307 22.58 -49.55 11.03
CA LEU A 307 22.97 -48.29 10.39
C LEU A 307 21.83 -47.69 9.58
N ILE A 308 21.47 -48.27 8.43
CA ILE A 308 20.49 -47.71 7.49
C ILE A 308 19.42 -48.75 7.12
N GLY A 309 18.16 -48.32 6.97
CA GLY A 309 17.10 -49.16 6.39
C GLY A 309 17.39 -49.51 4.94
N ILE A 310 17.30 -48.52 4.05
CA ILE A 310 17.58 -48.66 2.61
C ILE A 310 18.65 -47.65 2.20
N SER A 311 19.77 -48.14 1.67
CA SER A 311 20.82 -47.32 1.04
C SER A 311 20.83 -47.58 -0.46
N THR A 312 20.56 -46.56 -1.28
CA THR A 312 20.44 -46.73 -2.73
C THR A 312 21.14 -45.65 -3.52
N SER A 313 21.88 -46.09 -4.54
CA SER A 313 22.33 -45.30 -5.69
C SER A 313 21.71 -45.81 -6.99
N SER A 314 20.65 -46.60 -6.86
CA SER A 314 19.95 -47.31 -7.94
C SER A 314 18.55 -46.74 -8.16
N LYS A 315 17.89 -47.20 -9.24
CA LYS A 315 16.47 -46.94 -9.47
C LYS A 315 15.63 -47.74 -8.47
N VAL A 316 14.78 -47.04 -7.73
CA VAL A 316 13.82 -47.67 -6.80
C VAL A 316 12.42 -47.22 -7.16
N ILE A 317 11.51 -48.18 -7.33
CA ILE A 317 10.09 -47.93 -7.52
C ILE A 317 9.33 -48.64 -6.40
N ASN A 318 8.65 -47.89 -5.55
CA ASN A 318 7.74 -48.44 -4.56
C ASN A 318 6.29 -48.22 -4.99
N ARG A 319 5.55 -49.30 -5.26
CA ARG A 319 4.09 -49.30 -5.50
C ARG A 319 3.31 -49.94 -4.35
N GLY A 320 3.99 -50.68 -3.49
CA GLY A 320 3.41 -51.35 -2.33
C GLY A 320 3.67 -50.61 -1.02
N GLU A 321 4.04 -51.35 0.01
CA GLU A 321 4.37 -50.82 1.33
C GLU A 321 5.85 -51.03 1.67
N ILE A 322 6.52 -49.98 2.13
CA ILE A 322 7.85 -50.05 2.74
C ILE A 322 7.71 -49.58 4.18
N GLU A 323 8.10 -50.43 5.12
CA GLU A 323 8.15 -50.13 6.54
C GLU A 323 9.58 -50.30 7.06
N VAL A 324 10.11 -49.26 7.71
CA VAL A 324 11.46 -49.26 8.28
C VAL A 324 11.38 -48.85 9.75
N GLN A 325 11.83 -49.70 10.65
CA GLN A 325 11.77 -49.46 12.09
C GLN A 325 13.15 -49.54 12.75
N GLY A 326 13.43 -48.62 13.68
CA GLY A 326 14.52 -48.77 14.64
C GLY A 326 15.93 -48.66 14.06
N THR A 327 16.11 -47.89 12.98
CA THR A 327 17.43 -47.67 12.37
C THR A 327 18.31 -46.79 13.25
N PHE A 328 19.59 -47.14 13.41
CA PHE A 328 20.50 -46.29 14.17
C PHE A 328 20.80 -44.97 13.48
N GLU A 329 20.86 -44.87 12.15
CA GLU A 329 21.17 -43.61 11.47
C GLU A 329 19.98 -43.13 10.64
N MET A 330 19.71 -43.79 9.51
CA MET A 330 18.73 -43.31 8.53
C MET A 330 17.72 -44.38 8.13
N GLY A 331 16.46 -43.97 7.91
CA GLY A 331 15.45 -44.84 7.32
C GLY A 331 15.81 -45.17 5.86
N ILE A 332 15.88 -44.12 5.02
CA ILE A 332 16.24 -44.22 3.62
C ILE A 332 17.36 -43.22 3.31
N LEU A 333 18.45 -43.70 2.71
CA LEU A 333 19.53 -42.92 2.15
C LEU A 333 19.53 -43.07 0.62
N ASN A 334 19.21 -41.99 -0.09
CA ASN A 334 19.26 -41.91 -1.55
C ASN A 334 20.50 -41.10 -1.97
N THR A 335 21.54 -41.77 -2.48
CA THR A 335 22.85 -41.19 -2.81
C THR A 335 23.06 -41.07 -4.31
N ASP A 336 23.64 -39.94 -4.74
CA ASP A 336 24.27 -39.68 -6.05
C ASP A 336 23.76 -40.54 -7.23
N ASN A 337 22.45 -40.58 -7.43
CA ASN A 337 21.82 -41.29 -8.54
C ASN A 337 21.29 -40.30 -9.58
N THR A 338 21.66 -40.52 -10.83
CA THR A 338 20.91 -39.94 -11.96
C THR A 338 19.52 -40.57 -12.09
N ASP A 339 19.35 -41.76 -11.49
CA ASP A 339 18.08 -42.47 -11.42
C ASP A 339 17.24 -42.01 -10.23
N SER A 340 15.93 -42.17 -10.29
CA SER A 340 15.02 -41.67 -9.24
C SER A 340 14.64 -42.75 -8.23
N PHE A 341 14.51 -42.36 -6.95
CA PHE A 341 13.64 -43.07 -6.00
C PHE A 341 12.21 -42.57 -6.22
N THR A 342 11.30 -43.44 -6.69
CA THR A 342 9.89 -43.10 -6.93
C THR A 342 8.98 -43.86 -5.98
N ASN A 343 8.23 -43.12 -5.16
CA ASN A 343 7.20 -43.65 -4.29
C ASN A 343 5.81 -43.41 -4.90
N ASP A 344 5.15 -44.49 -5.31
CA ASP A 344 3.77 -44.61 -5.78
C ASP A 344 2.90 -45.41 -4.78
N GLY A 345 3.47 -45.78 -3.62
CA GLY A 345 2.84 -46.59 -2.58
C GLY A 345 2.83 -45.90 -1.21
N THR A 346 3.09 -46.65 -0.14
CA THR A 346 3.24 -46.11 1.22
C THR A 346 4.64 -46.38 1.77
N ILE A 347 5.24 -45.38 2.40
CA ILE A 347 6.49 -45.49 3.17
C ILE A 347 6.21 -45.13 4.62
N ARG A 348 6.59 -45.99 5.56
CA ARG A 348 6.52 -45.74 7.02
C ARG A 348 7.90 -45.89 7.63
N ILE A 349 8.37 -44.86 8.33
CA ILE A 349 9.69 -44.86 8.97
C ILE A 349 9.53 -44.50 10.44
N TYR A 350 9.95 -45.38 11.34
CA TYR A 350 9.79 -45.22 12.77
C TYR A 350 11.14 -45.21 13.49
N LYS A 351 11.36 -44.16 14.30
CA LYS A 351 12.50 -44.01 15.22
C LYS A 351 13.89 -44.05 14.56
N PRO A 352 14.13 -43.37 13.43
CA PRO A 352 15.50 -43.21 12.93
C PRO A 352 16.26 -42.21 13.82
N THR A 353 17.46 -42.55 14.31
CA THR A 353 18.13 -41.63 15.25
C THR A 353 18.70 -40.37 14.59
N SER A 354 18.92 -40.36 13.27
CA SER A 354 19.41 -39.18 12.53
C SER A 354 18.40 -38.65 11.52
N SER A 355 18.00 -39.43 10.50
CA SER A 355 17.05 -38.94 9.49
C SER A 355 16.06 -39.98 8.99
N GLY A 356 14.82 -39.58 8.72
CA GLY A 356 13.85 -40.45 8.06
C GLY A 356 14.28 -40.75 6.63
N ILE A 357 14.24 -39.72 5.78
CA ILE A 357 14.72 -39.77 4.40
C ILE A 357 15.88 -38.79 4.24
N HIS A 358 17.01 -39.25 3.73
CA HIS A 358 18.15 -38.43 3.36
C HIS A 358 18.42 -38.57 1.86
N ASN A 359 18.00 -37.55 1.09
CA ASN A 359 18.26 -37.43 -0.33
C ASN A 359 19.57 -36.67 -0.54
N SER A 360 20.72 -37.36 -0.44
CA SER A 360 22.02 -36.76 -0.12
C SER A 360 22.84 -36.28 -1.33
N GLY A 361 22.55 -36.77 -2.54
CA GLY A 361 23.31 -36.41 -3.75
C GLY A 361 22.82 -35.14 -4.44
N GLU A 362 23.71 -34.33 -5.00
CA GLU A 362 23.32 -33.12 -5.76
C GLU A 362 22.43 -33.43 -6.97
N THR A 363 22.61 -34.62 -7.54
CA THR A 363 21.82 -35.13 -8.69
C THR A 363 20.70 -36.07 -8.28
N SER A 364 20.60 -36.41 -6.99
CA SER A 364 19.64 -37.39 -6.50
C SER A 364 18.20 -36.88 -6.60
N ILE A 365 17.31 -37.73 -7.10
CA ILE A 365 15.89 -37.39 -7.31
C ILE A 365 15.03 -38.31 -6.46
N PHE A 366 14.27 -37.72 -5.53
CA PHE A 366 13.23 -38.41 -4.78
C PHE A 366 11.86 -37.90 -5.21
N LYS A 367 10.99 -38.79 -5.68
CA LYS A 367 9.64 -38.46 -6.16
C LYS A 367 8.61 -39.18 -5.34
N GLN A 368 7.63 -38.44 -4.86
CA GLN A 368 6.42 -38.96 -4.26
C GLN A 368 5.24 -38.65 -5.18
N GLU A 369 4.60 -39.68 -5.74
CA GLU A 369 3.53 -39.54 -6.73
C GLU A 369 2.16 -39.30 -6.10
N THR A 370 1.19 -38.88 -6.90
CA THR A 370 -0.17 -38.60 -6.43
C THR A 370 -0.84 -39.83 -5.82
N GLY A 371 -1.41 -39.68 -4.62
CA GLY A 371 -2.08 -40.77 -3.89
C GLY A 371 -1.15 -41.62 -3.01
N SER A 372 0.16 -41.44 -3.13
CA SER A 372 1.16 -42.10 -2.27
C SER A 372 1.31 -41.38 -0.92
N ASN A 373 1.78 -42.11 0.10
CA ASN A 373 1.93 -41.58 1.47
C ASN A 373 3.35 -41.80 2.00
N ILE A 374 3.85 -40.82 2.74
CA ILE A 374 5.08 -40.94 3.56
C ILE A 374 4.73 -40.58 4.99
N PHE A 375 4.99 -41.50 5.90
CA PHE A 375 4.83 -41.31 7.34
C PHE A 375 6.18 -41.47 8.02
N ILE A 376 6.63 -40.46 8.76
CA ILE A 376 7.89 -40.51 9.49
C ILE A 376 7.64 -40.04 10.93
N GLU A 377 8.01 -40.88 11.90
CA GLU A 377 7.83 -40.62 13.34
C GLU A 377 9.13 -40.81 14.12
N ASP A 378 9.35 -39.99 15.16
CA ASP A 378 10.49 -40.05 16.06
C ASP A 378 11.86 -39.90 15.35
N ALA A 379 11.97 -38.97 14.41
CA ALA A 379 13.22 -38.64 13.71
C ALA A 379 13.86 -37.33 14.22
N VAL A 380 15.19 -37.22 14.16
CA VAL A 380 15.88 -35.93 14.36
C VAL A 380 15.70 -35.03 13.14
N ALA A 381 15.86 -35.52 11.92
CA ALA A 381 15.46 -34.79 10.71
C ALA A 381 14.56 -35.67 9.87
N TYR A 382 13.31 -35.30 9.64
CA TYR A 382 12.40 -36.22 8.95
C TYR A 382 12.81 -36.35 7.49
N ILE A 383 13.01 -35.22 6.81
CA ILE A 383 13.54 -35.17 5.44
C ILE A 383 14.76 -34.26 5.41
N ARG A 384 15.90 -34.82 4.97
CA ARG A 384 17.12 -34.09 4.67
C ARG A 384 17.35 -34.12 3.17
N ASN A 385 17.20 -32.99 2.50
CA ASN A 385 17.29 -32.88 1.06
C ASN A 385 18.55 -32.10 0.62
N SER A 386 19.31 -32.72 -0.28
CA SER A 386 20.52 -32.20 -0.89
C SER A 386 20.42 -32.17 -2.42
N GLY A 387 19.44 -32.89 -3.00
CA GLY A 387 19.13 -32.95 -4.43
C GLY A 387 17.74 -32.41 -4.76
N GLN A 388 17.01 -33.10 -5.64
CA GLN A 388 15.64 -32.78 -6.04
C GLN A 388 14.63 -33.65 -5.30
N PHE A 389 13.70 -33.02 -4.59
CA PHE A 389 12.59 -33.69 -3.93
C PHE A 389 11.26 -33.17 -4.51
N GLU A 390 10.46 -34.06 -5.10
CA GLU A 390 9.13 -33.75 -5.64
C GLU A 390 8.07 -34.46 -4.81
N ASN A 391 7.15 -33.72 -4.20
CA ASN A 391 5.98 -34.29 -3.52
C ASN A 391 4.69 -33.96 -4.23
N LYS A 392 3.95 -34.99 -4.67
CA LYS A 392 2.57 -34.91 -5.18
C LYS A 392 1.57 -35.69 -4.33
N GLY A 393 2.03 -36.35 -3.28
CA GLY A 393 1.24 -37.20 -2.37
C GLY A 393 1.02 -36.53 -1.02
N SER A 394 0.85 -37.34 0.03
CA SER A 394 0.71 -36.85 1.41
C SER A 394 1.95 -37.20 2.24
N MET A 395 2.49 -36.22 2.95
CA MET A 395 3.58 -36.38 3.91
C MET A 395 3.12 -36.05 5.32
N ASP A 396 3.36 -36.95 6.24
CA ASP A 396 3.02 -36.80 7.65
C ASP A 396 4.26 -37.00 8.53
N LEU A 397 4.79 -35.90 9.06
CA LEU A 397 6.07 -35.82 9.74
C LEU A 397 5.83 -35.41 11.21
N ARG A 398 5.83 -36.38 12.15
CA ARG A 398 5.35 -36.13 13.52
C ARG A 398 6.25 -36.64 14.63
N LYS A 399 6.22 -35.93 15.76
CA LYS A 399 6.84 -36.27 17.06
C LYS A 399 8.34 -36.43 17.01
N THR A 400 9.06 -35.45 17.53
CA THR A 400 10.51 -35.61 17.73
C THR A 400 10.82 -36.54 18.91
N PRO A 401 11.95 -37.27 18.86
CA PRO A 401 12.42 -38.07 19.98
C PRO A 401 12.36 -37.30 21.30
N ILE A 402 11.71 -37.89 22.30
CA ILE A 402 11.51 -37.27 23.62
C ILE A 402 12.88 -36.84 24.19
N GLY A 403 13.07 -35.53 24.35
CA GLY A 403 14.27 -34.95 24.96
C GLY A 403 15.22 -34.21 24.02
N THR A 404 14.97 -34.22 22.70
CA THR A 404 15.76 -33.43 21.73
C THR A 404 14.91 -32.33 21.10
N ASN A 405 15.03 -31.09 21.58
CA ASN A 405 14.35 -29.93 20.96
C ASN A 405 14.91 -29.54 19.58
N SER A 406 15.75 -30.37 18.97
CA SER A 406 16.51 -30.06 17.76
C SER A 406 15.90 -30.64 16.49
N GLY A 407 14.78 -31.37 16.58
CA GLY A 407 14.30 -32.11 15.42
C GLY A 407 13.62 -31.21 14.38
N ILE A 408 13.97 -31.33 13.10
CA ILE A 408 13.45 -30.46 12.03
C ILE A 408 12.68 -31.29 11.00
N GLY A 409 11.48 -30.85 10.61
CA GLY A 409 10.65 -31.49 9.60
C GLY A 409 11.38 -31.69 8.28
N VAL A 410 11.65 -30.59 7.57
CA VAL A 410 12.36 -30.61 6.28
C VAL A 410 13.60 -29.74 6.36
N VAL A 411 14.77 -30.27 6.00
CA VAL A 411 16.06 -29.55 6.01
C VAL A 411 16.71 -29.60 4.63
N HIS A 412 17.07 -28.44 4.08
CA HIS A 412 17.86 -28.36 2.85
C HIS A 412 19.33 -28.07 3.17
N GLN A 413 20.26 -28.92 2.71
CA GLN A 413 21.66 -28.87 3.14
C GLN A 413 22.68 -28.41 2.09
N TYR A 414 22.33 -28.31 0.81
CA TYR A 414 23.29 -27.99 -0.25
C TYR A 414 22.79 -26.90 -1.18
N THR A 415 23.71 -26.22 -1.86
CA THR A 415 23.42 -25.02 -2.66
C THR A 415 22.48 -25.28 -3.84
N ASN A 416 22.32 -26.50 -4.31
CA ASN A 416 21.48 -26.83 -5.48
C ASN A 416 20.22 -27.61 -5.11
N ALA A 417 19.94 -27.79 -3.81
CA ALA A 417 18.76 -28.55 -3.38
C ALA A 417 17.46 -27.81 -3.78
N SER A 418 16.53 -28.55 -4.37
CA SER A 418 15.19 -28.08 -4.75
C SER A 418 14.13 -28.99 -4.14
N PHE A 419 13.09 -28.37 -3.60
CA PHE A 419 11.93 -29.09 -3.09
C PHE A 419 10.67 -28.48 -3.70
N ILE A 420 9.93 -29.29 -4.44
CA ILE A 420 8.69 -28.91 -5.11
C ILE A 420 7.55 -29.69 -4.44
N ASN A 421 6.61 -28.96 -3.86
CA ASN A 421 5.42 -29.50 -3.20
C ASN A 421 4.16 -29.19 -4.01
N GLU A 422 3.57 -30.21 -4.62
CA GLU A 422 2.25 -30.20 -5.25
C GLU A 422 1.20 -30.93 -4.40
N GLY A 423 1.60 -31.59 -3.31
CA GLY A 423 0.74 -32.38 -2.41
C GLY A 423 0.54 -31.77 -1.02
N ASP A 424 0.22 -32.62 -0.05
CA ASP A 424 -0.04 -32.25 1.35
C ASP A 424 1.17 -32.55 2.24
N ILE A 425 1.57 -31.60 3.09
CA ILE A 425 2.62 -31.76 4.10
C ILE A 425 2.06 -31.40 5.46
N THR A 426 2.11 -32.32 6.42
CA THR A 426 1.84 -32.04 7.84
C THR A 426 3.13 -32.23 8.64
N ILE A 427 3.53 -31.20 9.39
CA ILE A 427 4.66 -31.23 10.32
C ILE A 427 4.13 -30.91 11.71
N GLU A 428 4.23 -31.86 12.65
CA GLU A 428 3.64 -31.72 13.98
C GLU A 428 4.58 -32.17 15.10
N ASP A 429 4.61 -31.44 16.21
CA ASP A 429 5.38 -31.79 17.42
C ASP A 429 6.90 -31.92 17.18
N THR A 430 7.51 -30.91 16.55
CA THR A 430 8.95 -30.89 16.21
C THR A 430 9.72 -29.69 16.78
N GLY A 431 11.06 -29.73 16.78
CA GLY A 431 11.91 -28.58 17.10
C GLY A 431 11.86 -27.46 16.04
N GLY A 432 11.60 -27.82 14.78
CA GLY A 432 11.39 -26.87 13.68
C GLY A 432 10.59 -27.48 12.52
N GLY A 433 9.88 -26.64 11.77
CA GLY A 433 9.12 -27.05 10.59
C GLY A 433 10.03 -27.24 9.37
N ILE A 434 10.17 -26.19 8.55
CA ILE A 434 10.95 -26.21 7.30
C ILE A 434 12.18 -25.31 7.43
N GLN A 435 13.36 -25.83 7.13
CA GLN A 435 14.62 -25.08 7.14
C GLN A 435 15.33 -25.13 5.78
N ALA A 436 15.33 -24.01 5.06
CA ALA A 436 16.09 -23.81 3.83
C ALA A 436 17.40 -23.07 4.15
N ALA A 437 18.44 -23.78 4.58
CA ALA A 437 19.60 -23.16 5.25
C ALA A 437 20.54 -22.36 4.32
N PHE A 438 20.57 -22.64 3.01
CA PHE A 438 21.57 -22.10 2.09
C PHE A 438 20.96 -21.14 1.05
N PRO A 439 21.60 -19.99 0.74
CA PRO A 439 21.05 -18.91 -0.10
C PRO A 439 20.53 -19.28 -1.49
N SER A 440 20.99 -20.38 -2.06
CA SER A 440 20.64 -20.84 -3.42
C SER A 440 19.64 -22.00 -3.45
N THR A 441 19.16 -22.46 -2.28
CA THR A 441 18.09 -23.49 -2.23
C THR A 441 16.73 -22.90 -2.56
N THR A 442 15.87 -23.70 -3.18
CA THR A 442 14.47 -23.31 -3.48
C THR A 442 13.51 -24.28 -2.81
N PHE A 443 12.53 -23.72 -2.10
CA PHE A 443 11.35 -24.46 -1.66
C PHE A 443 10.14 -23.84 -2.35
N GLU A 444 9.42 -24.62 -3.14
CA GLU A 444 8.25 -24.18 -3.90
C GLU A 444 7.04 -25.03 -3.53
N SER A 445 5.96 -24.40 -3.07
CA SER A 445 4.65 -25.02 -2.89
C SER A 445 3.73 -24.51 -4.00
N THR A 446 3.18 -25.38 -4.85
CA THR A 446 2.40 -24.98 -6.02
C THR A 446 0.92 -24.80 -5.71
N GLN A 447 0.14 -24.28 -6.66
CA GLN A 447 -1.31 -24.22 -6.54
C GLN A 447 -1.93 -25.59 -6.24
N GLY A 448 -2.81 -25.64 -5.23
CA GLY A 448 -3.51 -26.86 -4.80
C GLY A 448 -2.78 -27.66 -3.71
N SER A 449 -1.51 -27.36 -3.45
CA SER A 449 -0.77 -27.96 -2.34
C SER A 449 -1.18 -27.40 -0.99
N SER A 450 -0.96 -28.16 0.10
CA SER A 450 -1.15 -27.68 1.47
C SER A 450 0.06 -28.00 2.35
N ILE A 451 0.43 -27.06 3.21
CA ILE A 451 1.48 -27.21 4.21
C ILE A 451 0.91 -26.79 5.55
N THR A 452 0.83 -27.72 6.50
CA THR A 452 0.42 -27.47 7.88
C THR A 452 1.60 -27.70 8.81
N ILE A 453 2.01 -26.67 9.55
CA ILE A 453 3.08 -26.74 10.55
C ILE A 453 2.49 -26.39 11.91
N ARG A 454 2.47 -27.34 12.85
CA ARG A 454 1.79 -27.18 14.15
C ARG A 454 2.65 -27.64 15.32
N ARG A 455 2.62 -26.90 16.45
CA ARG A 455 3.32 -27.26 17.70
C ARG A 455 4.82 -27.48 17.49
N VAL A 456 5.47 -26.56 16.76
CA VAL A 456 6.90 -26.63 16.46
C VAL A 456 7.71 -25.55 17.17
N GLY A 457 9.02 -25.73 17.34
CA GLY A 457 9.88 -24.67 17.90
C GLY A 457 9.92 -23.41 17.03
N THR A 458 10.27 -23.55 15.75
CA THR A 458 10.20 -22.49 14.72
C THR A 458 9.53 -23.03 13.46
N GLY A 459 8.58 -22.30 12.87
CA GLY A 459 7.82 -22.74 11.70
C GLY A 459 8.69 -22.92 10.45
N ILE A 460 9.10 -21.81 9.84
CA ILE A 460 9.93 -21.78 8.63
C ILE A 460 11.18 -20.96 8.92
N ILE A 461 12.35 -21.49 8.57
CA ILE A 461 13.64 -20.80 8.59
C ILE A 461 14.18 -20.79 7.16
N ALA A 462 14.08 -19.68 6.45
CA ALA A 462 14.58 -19.56 5.09
C ALA A 462 15.81 -18.67 5.03
N GLY A 463 16.95 -19.22 4.62
CA GLY A 463 18.14 -18.50 4.18
C GLY A 463 18.10 -18.10 2.71
N SER A 464 17.11 -18.59 1.95
CA SER A 464 16.95 -18.45 0.50
C SER A 464 15.49 -18.23 0.07
N SER A 465 15.14 -18.64 -1.16
CA SER A 465 13.79 -18.46 -1.71
C SER A 465 12.81 -19.53 -1.19
N PHE A 466 11.73 -19.07 -0.59
CA PHE A 466 10.54 -19.86 -0.26
C PHE A 466 9.36 -19.28 -1.05
N ILE A 467 8.78 -20.06 -1.96
CA ILE A 467 7.68 -19.64 -2.82
C ILE A 467 6.44 -20.44 -2.44
N ASN A 468 5.36 -19.77 -2.06
CA ASN A 468 4.07 -20.39 -1.73
C ASN A 468 2.99 -19.95 -2.71
N ASP A 469 2.44 -20.86 -3.50
CA ASP A 469 1.25 -20.69 -4.33
C ASP A 469 0.07 -21.58 -3.87
N GLY A 470 0.26 -22.34 -2.79
CA GLY A 470 -0.75 -23.19 -2.14
C GLY A 470 -1.23 -22.64 -0.78
N ALA A 471 -1.79 -23.52 0.05
CA ALA A 471 -2.18 -23.18 1.42
C ALA A 471 -1.03 -23.46 2.41
N LEU A 472 -0.67 -22.48 3.23
CA LEU A 472 0.33 -22.60 4.28
C LEU A 472 -0.29 -22.18 5.62
N THR A 473 -0.48 -23.13 6.53
CA THR A 473 -0.95 -22.88 7.89
C THR A 473 0.19 -23.13 8.87
N ILE A 474 0.54 -22.13 9.68
CA ILE A 474 1.53 -22.27 10.76
C ILE A 474 0.87 -21.89 12.08
N ASP A 475 0.88 -22.81 13.04
CA ASP A 475 0.09 -22.71 14.27
C ASP A 475 0.86 -23.24 15.50
N HIS A 476 0.68 -22.61 16.67
CA HIS A 476 1.29 -22.96 17.95
C HIS A 476 2.83 -23.10 17.87
N THR A 477 3.55 -22.06 17.38
CA THR A 477 5.04 -22.10 17.38
C THR A 477 5.64 -21.54 18.67
N GLN A 478 6.83 -22.02 19.08
CA GLN A 478 7.46 -21.59 20.35
C GLN A 478 8.30 -20.31 20.24
N SER A 479 8.85 -20.02 19.05
CA SER A 479 9.77 -18.89 18.80
C SER A 479 9.27 -17.97 17.70
N TYR A 480 9.23 -18.45 16.45
CA TYR A 480 8.79 -17.70 15.27
C TYR A 480 7.99 -18.59 14.32
N HIS A 481 7.01 -18.01 13.60
CA HIS A 481 6.40 -18.71 12.47
C HIS A 481 7.33 -18.69 11.26
N ILE A 482 7.88 -17.52 10.92
CA ILE A 482 8.76 -17.37 9.75
C ILE A 482 10.00 -16.55 10.12
N GLN A 483 11.18 -17.14 9.93
CA GLN A 483 12.48 -16.52 10.12
C GLN A 483 13.23 -16.45 8.78
N LEU A 484 13.57 -15.24 8.32
CA LEU A 484 14.23 -14.99 7.04
C LEU A 484 15.64 -14.42 7.23
N GLY A 485 16.63 -15.08 6.64
CA GLY A 485 17.99 -14.55 6.50
C GLY A 485 18.07 -13.34 5.57
N SER A 486 19.18 -12.62 5.57
CA SER A 486 19.31 -11.32 4.88
C SER A 486 19.21 -11.38 3.36
N SER A 487 19.51 -12.54 2.78
CA SER A 487 19.37 -12.84 1.35
C SER A 487 18.08 -13.60 0.99
N ALA A 488 17.27 -13.95 1.99
CA ALA A 488 16.09 -14.78 1.78
C ALA A 488 14.95 -13.99 1.12
N ILE A 489 14.20 -14.66 0.26
CA ILE A 489 12.99 -14.13 -0.37
C ILE A 489 11.86 -15.08 -0.04
N PHE A 490 10.91 -14.61 0.77
CA PHE A 490 9.66 -15.33 0.96
C PHE A 490 8.62 -14.70 0.04
N GLU A 491 8.07 -15.48 -0.89
CA GLU A 491 7.09 -15.01 -1.86
C GLU A 491 5.80 -15.81 -1.78
N ASN A 492 4.73 -15.17 -1.30
CA ASN A 492 3.38 -15.70 -1.41
C ASN A 492 2.80 -15.28 -2.77
N GLN A 493 2.55 -16.23 -3.67
CA GLN A 493 1.98 -16.00 -5.00
C GLN A 493 0.48 -15.69 -4.92
N ILE A 494 -0.13 -15.36 -6.06
CA ILE A 494 -1.49 -14.84 -6.13
C ILE A 494 -2.56 -15.82 -5.62
N ASN A 495 -2.34 -17.14 -5.76
CA ASN A 495 -3.25 -18.16 -5.23
C ASN A 495 -2.86 -18.62 -3.82
N GLY A 496 -1.70 -18.16 -3.33
CA GLY A 496 -1.17 -18.56 -2.05
C GLY A 496 -1.98 -17.99 -0.90
N ILE A 497 -2.38 -18.86 0.02
CA ILE A 497 -3.08 -18.50 1.26
C ILE A 497 -2.14 -18.85 2.41
N ILE A 498 -1.83 -17.88 3.26
CA ILE A 498 -1.03 -18.08 4.45
C ILE A 498 -1.88 -17.77 5.66
N GLU A 499 -2.02 -18.72 6.56
CA GLU A 499 -2.67 -18.56 7.85
C GLU A 499 -1.64 -18.72 8.97
N LEU A 500 -1.41 -17.65 9.72
CA LEU A 500 -0.54 -17.66 10.90
C LEU A 500 -1.42 -17.52 12.14
N ASP A 501 -1.48 -18.56 12.94
CA ASP A 501 -2.27 -18.60 14.18
C ASP A 501 -1.34 -18.49 15.41
N SER A 502 -1.89 -18.68 16.61
CA SER A 502 -1.28 -18.35 17.90
C SER A 502 0.18 -18.83 18.10
N LEU A 503 0.97 -18.00 18.78
CA LEU A 503 2.26 -18.41 19.36
C LEU A 503 2.03 -19.05 20.73
N GLU A 504 2.69 -20.19 20.97
CA GLU A 504 2.56 -20.95 22.22
C GLU A 504 3.88 -20.85 23.03
N GLY A 505 3.88 -20.10 24.14
CA GLY A 505 4.97 -20.10 25.11
C GLY A 505 5.44 -18.71 25.57
N ALA A 506 6.06 -18.65 26.75
CA ALA A 506 6.55 -17.41 27.37
C ALA A 506 7.76 -16.77 26.65
N THR A 507 8.33 -17.47 25.66
CA THR A 507 9.53 -17.06 24.90
C THR A 507 9.22 -16.69 23.45
N ALA A 508 7.95 -16.55 23.08
CA ALA A 508 7.56 -16.13 21.74
C ALA A 508 8.25 -14.80 21.39
N LEU A 509 9.13 -14.82 20.39
CA LEU A 509 9.93 -13.65 20.02
C LEU A 509 9.25 -12.84 18.91
N GLY A 510 8.32 -13.41 18.15
CA GLY A 510 7.48 -12.69 17.18
C GLY A 510 6.95 -13.60 16.07
N LEU A 511 5.99 -13.13 15.28
CA LEU A 511 5.45 -13.93 14.16
C LEU A 511 6.47 -14.06 13.01
N PHE A 512 7.14 -12.96 12.72
CA PHE A 512 8.20 -12.88 11.73
C PHE A 512 9.47 -12.29 12.33
N GLN A 513 10.61 -12.89 12.00
CA GLN A 513 11.93 -12.28 12.14
C GLN A 513 12.60 -12.29 10.79
N SER A 514 12.69 -11.13 10.15
CA SER A 514 13.28 -11.04 8.82
C SER A 514 14.36 -9.98 8.77
N THR A 515 15.47 -10.32 8.10
CA THR A 515 16.42 -9.36 7.51
C THR A 515 16.35 -9.39 5.98
N GLY A 516 15.49 -10.23 5.40
CA GLY A 516 15.31 -10.46 3.96
C GLY A 516 14.09 -9.73 3.37
N THR A 517 13.56 -10.26 2.27
CA THR A 517 12.38 -9.70 1.57
C THR A 517 11.17 -10.62 1.71
N LEU A 518 10.03 -10.06 2.12
CA LEU A 518 8.73 -10.72 2.09
C LEU A 518 7.88 -10.08 0.98
N ILE A 519 7.43 -10.89 0.02
CA ILE A 519 6.57 -10.47 -1.08
C ILE A 519 5.24 -11.19 -0.93
N ASN A 520 4.14 -10.46 -0.67
CA ASN A 520 2.81 -11.04 -0.59
C ASN A 520 1.97 -10.64 -1.81
N LYS A 521 1.60 -11.58 -2.67
CA LYS A 521 0.68 -11.38 -3.82
C LYS A 521 -0.69 -12.04 -3.60
N GLY A 522 -0.80 -12.99 -2.67
CA GLY A 522 -2.03 -13.71 -2.33
C GLY A 522 -2.70 -13.20 -1.05
N GLN A 523 -3.19 -14.12 -0.22
CA GLN A 523 -3.82 -13.84 1.08
C GLN A 523 -2.86 -14.21 2.22
N LEU A 524 -2.67 -13.28 3.17
CA LEU A 524 -1.94 -13.49 4.41
C LEU A 524 -2.85 -13.11 5.58
N ASP A 525 -3.37 -14.11 6.28
CA ASP A 525 -4.19 -13.94 7.46
C ASP A 525 -3.39 -14.21 8.71
N ILE A 526 -3.43 -13.27 9.65
CA ILE A 526 -2.73 -13.34 10.91
C ILE A 526 -3.77 -13.30 12.02
N ASN A 527 -3.98 -14.47 12.63
CA ASN A 527 -4.96 -14.73 13.69
C ASN A 527 -4.32 -14.82 15.08
N ASP A 528 -3.21 -14.12 15.29
CA ASP A 528 -2.51 -14.20 16.58
C ASP A 528 -3.23 -13.41 17.68
N LYS A 529 -3.60 -14.11 18.75
CA LYS A 529 -4.18 -13.53 19.97
C LYS A 529 -3.15 -13.23 21.05
N SER A 530 -1.91 -13.68 20.87
CA SER A 530 -0.82 -13.34 21.76
C SER A 530 -0.26 -11.96 21.35
N ASN A 531 0.23 -11.17 22.31
CA ASN A 531 0.78 -9.83 22.09
C ASN A 531 2.13 -9.87 21.33
N SER A 532 2.17 -10.58 20.22
CA SER A 532 3.37 -10.86 19.46
C SER A 532 3.67 -9.73 18.51
N SER A 533 4.89 -9.21 18.61
CA SER A 533 5.38 -8.16 17.70
C SER A 533 5.75 -8.75 16.34
N PHE A 534 5.62 -7.94 15.30
CA PHE A 534 6.19 -8.19 13.97
C PHE A 534 7.58 -7.55 13.87
N TYR A 535 8.66 -8.32 14.07
CA TYR A 535 10.01 -7.76 14.01
C TYR A 535 10.60 -7.84 12.58
N PHE A 536 10.36 -6.79 11.78
CA PHE A 536 11.11 -6.54 10.54
C PHE A 536 12.35 -5.72 10.85
N LEU A 537 13.41 -6.34 11.37
CA LEU A 537 14.71 -5.68 11.60
C LEU A 537 15.46 -5.58 10.27
N GLY A 538 15.34 -4.44 9.57
CA GLY A 538 15.99 -4.20 8.28
C GLY A 538 15.43 -4.97 7.07
N ALA A 539 14.30 -5.65 7.23
CA ALA A 539 13.61 -6.34 6.15
C ALA A 539 12.67 -5.43 5.34
N THR A 540 12.35 -5.86 4.12
CA THR A 540 11.39 -5.16 3.25
C THR A 540 10.15 -6.02 3.02
N LEU A 541 8.97 -5.50 3.35
CA LEU A 541 7.68 -6.09 3.00
C LEU A 541 7.09 -5.40 1.77
N HIS A 542 6.87 -6.18 0.71
CA HIS A 542 6.18 -5.79 -0.51
C HIS A 542 4.79 -6.45 -0.57
N ASN A 543 3.73 -5.69 -0.33
CA ASN A 543 2.37 -6.22 -0.40
C ASN A 543 1.67 -5.83 -1.72
N TYR A 544 1.28 -6.83 -2.50
CA TYR A 544 0.45 -6.76 -3.70
C TYR A 544 -0.93 -7.42 -3.50
N GLY A 545 -1.09 -8.26 -2.47
CA GLY A 545 -2.32 -9.01 -2.16
C GLY A 545 -3.06 -8.48 -0.93
N THR A 546 -3.74 -9.37 -0.20
CA THR A 546 -4.48 -9.02 1.02
C THR A 546 -3.69 -9.44 2.26
N ILE A 547 -3.60 -8.55 3.25
CA ILE A 547 -3.11 -8.86 4.59
C ILE A 547 -4.23 -8.57 5.59
N GLY A 548 -4.72 -9.61 6.26
CA GLY A 548 -5.75 -9.54 7.30
C GLY A 548 -5.15 -9.73 8.69
N PHE A 549 -5.40 -8.80 9.61
CA PHE A 549 -5.03 -8.94 11.02
C PHE A 549 -6.29 -9.07 11.89
N ASN A 550 -6.45 -10.19 12.60
CA ASN A 550 -7.62 -10.48 13.44
C ASN A 550 -7.30 -10.51 14.96
N GLY A 551 -6.19 -9.91 15.40
CA GLY A 551 -5.72 -9.87 16.80
C GLY A 551 -5.81 -8.46 17.45
N GLU A 552 -5.72 -8.39 18.79
CA GLU A 552 -6.03 -7.16 19.56
C GLU A 552 -4.88 -6.15 19.73
N ASP A 553 -3.60 -6.48 19.52
CA ASP A 553 -2.48 -5.55 19.75
C ASP A 553 -1.24 -5.87 18.90
N PHE A 554 -0.88 -5.00 17.95
CA PHE A 554 0.38 -5.10 17.17
C PHE A 554 1.27 -3.89 17.39
N ASN A 555 2.55 -4.12 17.71
CA ASN A 555 3.53 -3.07 17.93
C ASN A 555 4.76 -3.27 17.02
N THR A 556 5.07 -2.23 16.23
CA THR A 556 6.31 -1.96 15.46
C THR A 556 6.51 -2.65 14.10
N ILE A 557 6.81 -1.85 13.05
CA ILE A 557 7.28 -2.26 11.71
C ILE A 557 8.32 -1.21 11.26
N GLU A 558 9.55 -1.58 10.89
CA GLU A 558 10.59 -0.60 10.51
C GLU A 558 10.55 -0.13 9.04
N SER A 559 10.03 -0.91 8.09
CA SER A 559 9.97 -0.49 6.68
C SER A 559 8.88 -1.27 5.95
N PHE A 560 7.93 -0.56 5.36
CA PHE A 560 6.74 -1.16 4.77
C PHE A 560 6.39 -0.50 3.43
N ARG A 561 6.21 -1.30 2.38
CA ARG A 561 5.71 -0.83 1.08
C ARG A 561 4.43 -1.58 0.67
N ASN A 562 3.31 -0.87 0.63
CA ASN A 562 2.06 -1.34 0.02
C ASN A 562 2.04 -0.92 -1.45
N PHE A 563 1.80 -1.84 -2.38
CA PHE A 563 1.63 -1.53 -3.80
C PHE A 563 0.15 -1.27 -4.14
N SER A 564 -0.13 -0.82 -5.36
CA SER A 564 -1.45 -0.28 -5.74
C SER A 564 -2.61 -1.27 -5.65
N THR A 565 -2.33 -2.57 -5.71
CA THR A 565 -3.33 -3.64 -5.54
C THR A 565 -3.42 -4.16 -4.11
N GLY A 566 -2.47 -3.78 -3.23
CA GLY A 566 -2.39 -4.31 -1.89
C GLY A 566 -3.50 -3.76 -0.99
N ILE A 567 -4.19 -4.64 -0.27
CA ILE A 567 -5.21 -4.28 0.73
C ILE A 567 -4.71 -4.76 2.10
N ILE A 568 -4.75 -3.87 3.08
CA ILE A 568 -4.48 -4.23 4.48
C ILE A 568 -5.72 -3.90 5.29
N THR A 569 -6.22 -4.88 6.02
CA THR A 569 -7.36 -4.73 6.92
C THR A 569 -7.00 -5.24 8.30
N GLY A 570 -7.43 -4.54 9.34
CA GLY A 570 -7.58 -5.14 10.66
C GLY A 570 -8.23 -4.18 11.62
N THR A 571 -8.45 -4.64 12.84
CA THR A 571 -8.98 -3.84 13.94
C THR A 571 -7.86 -3.66 14.96
N ASN A 572 -7.66 -2.45 15.49
CA ASN A 572 -6.66 -2.18 16.53
C ASN A 572 -5.18 -2.27 16.14
N ILE A 573 -4.84 -2.10 14.85
CA ILE A 573 -3.44 -2.13 14.43
C ILE A 573 -2.73 -0.81 14.74
N SER A 574 -1.54 -0.91 15.37
CA SER A 574 -0.58 0.19 15.48
C SER A 574 0.68 -0.08 14.63
N ILE A 575 0.93 0.74 13.61
CA ILE A 575 2.22 0.73 12.90
C ILE A 575 3.17 1.66 13.64
N ILE A 576 4.37 1.21 14.01
CA ILE A 576 5.35 2.05 14.72
C ILE A 576 6.75 1.88 14.10
N GLY A 577 7.29 2.94 13.50
CA GLY A 577 8.66 3.04 13.00
C GLY A 577 8.82 3.16 11.48
N GLY A 578 9.96 3.73 11.09
CA GLY A 578 10.54 3.82 9.75
C GLY A 578 9.65 4.25 8.58
N THR A 579 9.99 3.83 7.35
CA THR A 579 9.37 4.36 6.12
C THR A 579 8.16 3.53 5.68
N LEU A 580 6.98 4.15 5.65
CA LEU A 580 5.72 3.61 5.16
C LEU A 580 5.40 4.20 3.79
N ASN A 581 5.45 3.39 2.72
CA ASN A 581 5.04 3.78 1.37
C ASN A 581 3.74 3.05 0.99
N ASN A 582 2.60 3.72 1.07
CA ASN A 582 1.30 3.16 0.73
C ASN A 582 0.84 3.57 -0.67
N ASN A 583 0.72 2.63 -1.60
CA ASN A 583 0.07 2.87 -2.90
C ASN A 583 -1.32 2.21 -3.02
N GLY A 584 -1.70 1.34 -2.07
CA GLY A 584 -2.91 0.51 -2.08
C GLY A 584 -3.98 0.99 -1.09
N GLN A 585 -4.68 0.07 -0.42
CA GLN A 585 -5.68 0.40 0.62
C GLN A 585 -5.22 -0.06 2.01
N MET A 586 -5.35 0.80 2.99
CA MET A 586 -5.09 0.54 4.41
C MET A 586 -6.35 0.90 5.20
N LEU A 587 -7.06 -0.08 5.75
CA LEU A 587 -8.36 0.09 6.41
C LEU A 587 -8.32 -0.40 7.86
N GLY A 588 -8.92 0.36 8.79
CA GLY A 588 -9.18 -0.11 10.16
C GLY A 588 -8.05 0.08 11.18
N PHE A 589 -7.03 0.87 10.83
CA PHE A 589 -5.92 1.16 11.74
C PHE A 589 -6.35 2.06 12.90
N ASN A 590 -5.79 1.82 14.09
CA ASN A 590 -5.98 2.70 15.25
C ASN A 590 -4.87 3.74 15.39
N LYS A 591 -3.67 3.41 14.94
CA LYS A 591 -2.53 4.32 15.08
C LYS A 591 -1.49 4.06 13.99
N ILE A 592 -1.03 5.11 13.35
CA ILE A 592 0.13 5.05 12.47
C ILE A 592 1.20 5.95 13.07
N VAL A 593 2.36 5.41 13.41
CA VAL A 593 3.56 6.14 13.82
C VAL A 593 4.65 5.80 12.82
N ALA A 594 4.96 6.67 11.87
CA ALA A 594 5.94 6.40 10.81
C ALA A 594 7.04 7.47 10.79
N ASP A 595 8.31 7.05 10.72
CA ASP A 595 9.42 7.99 10.55
C ASP A 595 9.35 8.66 9.17
N ASN A 596 8.70 8.05 8.17
CA ASN A 596 8.43 8.70 6.89
C ASN A 596 7.21 8.06 6.24
N LEU A 597 6.11 8.81 6.10
CA LEU A 597 4.88 8.33 5.47
C LEU A 597 4.75 8.91 4.06
N ILE A 598 4.84 8.07 3.04
CA ILE A 598 4.53 8.42 1.64
C ILE A 598 3.23 7.70 1.25
N ASN A 599 2.17 8.44 0.95
CA ASN A 599 0.88 7.87 0.60
C ASN A 599 0.45 8.27 -0.82
N SER A 600 0.19 7.31 -1.70
CA SER A 600 -0.46 7.49 -3.01
C SER A 600 -1.76 6.66 -3.13
N GLY A 601 -2.12 5.90 -2.10
CA GLY A 601 -3.34 5.08 -2.01
C GLY A 601 -4.34 5.60 -0.96
N LEU A 602 -5.23 4.74 -0.45
CA LEU A 602 -6.17 5.06 0.62
C LEU A 602 -5.61 4.64 1.98
N ILE A 603 -5.60 5.56 2.95
CA ILE A 603 -5.43 5.29 4.38
C ILE A 603 -6.74 5.69 5.06
N HIS A 604 -7.47 4.73 5.64
CA HIS A 604 -8.70 4.97 6.37
C HIS A 604 -8.55 4.53 7.84
N ILE A 605 -8.64 5.50 8.74
CA ILE A 605 -8.51 5.35 10.19
C ILE A 605 -9.89 5.64 10.78
N PRO A 606 -10.74 4.62 11.00
CA PRO A 606 -12.07 4.84 11.54
C PRO A 606 -12.03 5.37 12.98
N TYR A 607 -11.00 4.99 13.75
CA TYR A 607 -10.77 5.44 15.12
C TYR A 607 -9.27 5.63 15.33
N GLY A 608 -8.81 6.80 15.78
CA GLY A 608 -7.40 7.02 16.15
C GLY A 608 -6.62 8.03 15.31
N GLN A 609 -5.30 7.85 15.15
CA GLN A 609 -4.39 8.95 14.78
C GLN A 609 -3.21 8.56 13.86
N ILE A 610 -2.64 9.58 13.19
CA ILE A 610 -1.36 9.50 12.49
C ILE A 610 -0.33 10.38 13.19
N ASN A 611 0.81 9.82 13.58
CA ASN A 611 2.02 10.51 13.97
C ASN A 611 3.08 10.25 12.89
N GLY A 612 3.65 11.25 12.24
CA GLY A 612 4.71 10.99 11.25
C GLY A 612 5.67 12.14 10.95
N THR A 613 6.87 11.81 10.46
CA THR A 613 8.04 12.72 10.48
C THR A 613 9.05 12.54 9.32
N PRO A 614 8.73 12.73 8.02
CA PRO A 614 7.65 13.56 7.46
C PRO A 614 6.48 12.76 6.90
N ILE A 615 5.40 13.46 6.53
CA ILE A 615 4.23 12.93 5.82
C ILE A 615 4.15 13.55 4.42
N HIS A 616 4.04 12.72 3.38
CA HIS A 616 3.87 13.12 1.99
C HIS A 616 2.69 12.38 1.36
N ASN A 617 1.55 13.05 1.26
CA ASN A 617 0.35 12.54 0.58
C ASN A 617 0.39 12.98 -0.89
N LEU A 618 0.71 12.05 -1.79
CA LEU A 618 0.83 12.26 -3.24
C LEU A 618 -0.54 12.51 -3.90
N PRO A 619 -0.61 12.95 -5.18
CA PRO A 619 -1.86 13.39 -5.82
C PRO A 619 -3.01 12.37 -5.85
N SER A 620 -2.69 11.08 -5.90
CA SER A 620 -3.69 9.99 -5.83
C SER A 620 -4.00 9.52 -4.41
N GLY A 621 -3.24 9.99 -3.42
CA GLY A 621 -3.35 9.60 -2.03
C GLY A 621 -4.59 10.19 -1.36
N THR A 622 -5.29 9.37 -0.57
CA THR A 622 -6.37 9.78 0.32
C THR A 622 -6.03 9.36 1.74
N ILE A 623 -6.08 10.28 2.70
CA ILE A 623 -6.02 10.02 4.13
C ILE A 623 -7.38 10.40 4.71
N GLN A 624 -8.14 9.43 5.21
CA GLN A 624 -9.46 9.62 5.81
C GLN A 624 -9.43 9.22 7.29
N ILE A 625 -9.90 10.10 8.17
CA ILE A 625 -9.98 9.88 9.62
C ILE A 625 -11.42 10.18 10.08
N ASP A 626 -12.09 9.20 10.69
CA ASP A 626 -13.49 9.32 11.14
C ASP A 626 -13.66 9.50 12.66
N ASP A 627 -12.57 9.63 13.42
CA ASP A 627 -12.47 9.48 14.87
C ASP A 627 -13.70 9.95 15.68
N THR A 628 -14.46 8.99 16.24
CA THR A 628 -15.68 9.26 17.02
C THR A 628 -15.58 8.94 18.52
N GLU A 629 -14.41 8.56 19.09
CA GLU A 629 -14.33 8.17 20.51
C GLU A 629 -13.71 9.27 21.42
N PRO A 630 -14.51 9.96 22.27
CA PRO A 630 -14.02 11.14 23.00
C PRO A 630 -13.06 10.88 24.18
N ASN A 631 -12.74 9.63 24.56
CA ASN A 631 -12.38 9.35 25.97
C ASN A 631 -11.17 8.43 26.26
N THR A 632 -10.44 7.86 25.30
CA THR A 632 -9.43 6.83 25.61
C THR A 632 -7.96 7.26 25.51
N PHE A 633 -7.62 8.38 24.86
CA PHE A 633 -6.23 8.84 24.70
C PHE A 633 -5.96 10.22 25.33
N SER A 634 -5.91 10.30 26.66
CA SER A 634 -5.83 11.57 27.41
C SER A 634 -4.55 12.42 27.23
N THR A 635 -3.54 11.91 26.52
CA THR A 635 -2.24 12.60 26.35
C THR A 635 -1.97 13.13 24.95
N ILE A 636 -2.80 12.81 23.96
CA ILE A 636 -2.49 13.10 22.56
C ILE A 636 -3.47 14.14 22.00
N LYS A 637 -2.97 15.06 21.18
CA LYS A 637 -3.61 16.37 20.96
C LYS A 637 -4.06 16.63 19.50
N GLY A 638 -3.95 15.68 18.57
CA GLY A 638 -4.48 15.85 17.21
C GLY A 638 -4.68 14.56 16.42
N ALA A 639 -5.59 14.58 15.43
CA ALA A 639 -5.87 13.44 14.53
C ALA A 639 -4.69 13.14 13.61
N ILE A 640 -4.01 14.19 13.13
CA ILE A 640 -2.69 14.09 12.47
C ILE A 640 -1.69 14.93 13.26
N ARG A 641 -0.69 14.28 13.84
CA ARG A 641 0.48 14.92 14.45
C ARG A 641 1.67 14.80 13.50
N VAL A 642 2.26 15.92 13.17
CA VAL A 642 3.41 16.02 12.28
C VAL A 642 4.62 16.45 13.11
N GLU A 643 5.76 15.80 12.93
CA GLU A 643 7.04 16.20 13.56
C GLU A 643 8.16 16.31 12.50
N ASP A 644 7.91 17.09 11.45
CA ASP A 644 8.90 17.71 10.52
C ASP A 644 8.16 18.46 9.40
N LYS A 645 7.47 17.71 8.53
CA LYS A 645 6.80 18.29 7.36
C LYS A 645 5.60 17.48 6.91
N LEU A 646 4.51 18.16 6.59
CA LEU A 646 3.36 17.60 5.87
C LEU A 646 3.29 18.21 4.47
N ILE A 647 3.52 17.39 3.44
CA ILE A 647 3.31 17.75 2.04
C ILE A 647 2.04 17.05 1.59
N ASN A 648 1.00 17.81 1.28
CA ASN A 648 -0.25 17.26 0.75
C ASN A 648 -0.45 17.68 -0.71
N GLU A 649 -0.58 16.72 -1.61
CA GLU A 649 -0.95 16.88 -3.02
C GLU A 649 -2.25 16.14 -3.36
N GLY A 650 -2.71 15.23 -2.48
CA GLY A 650 -3.95 14.45 -2.61
C GLY A 650 -5.10 14.94 -1.72
N LEU A 651 -5.91 14.02 -1.19
CA LEU A 651 -7.01 14.31 -0.26
C LEU A 651 -6.64 13.95 1.18
N ILE A 652 -6.89 14.86 2.13
CA ILE A 652 -6.92 14.59 3.57
C ILE A 652 -8.33 14.96 4.04
N GLU A 653 -9.04 14.00 4.64
CA GLU A 653 -10.40 14.18 5.17
C GLU A 653 -10.42 13.77 6.65
N ILE A 654 -10.77 14.72 7.52
CA ILE A 654 -10.95 14.51 8.96
C ILE A 654 -12.41 14.80 9.27
N ASN A 655 -13.21 13.74 9.39
CA ASN A 655 -14.66 13.86 9.61
C ASN A 655 -14.98 14.29 11.04
N SER A 656 -14.28 13.75 12.03
CA SER A 656 -14.31 14.25 13.39
C SER A 656 -12.97 14.05 14.11
N SER A 657 -12.66 14.93 15.07
CA SER A 657 -11.56 14.74 16.03
C SER A 657 -11.96 15.29 17.40
N PRO A 658 -11.76 14.54 18.51
CA PRO A 658 -11.95 15.05 19.87
C PRO A 658 -10.83 16.03 20.30
N HIS A 659 -9.84 16.26 19.45
CA HIS A 659 -8.70 17.14 19.69
C HIS A 659 -8.49 18.09 18.50
N ASN A 660 -7.24 18.47 18.20
CA ASN A 660 -6.94 19.22 16.99
C ASN A 660 -7.16 18.35 15.73
N GLY A 661 -7.41 18.96 14.58
CA GLY A 661 -7.39 18.25 13.30
C GLY A 661 -5.96 17.86 12.93
N ILE A 662 -5.15 18.87 12.57
CA ILE A 662 -3.72 18.71 12.26
C ILE A 662 -2.90 19.50 13.27
N GLN A 663 -1.88 18.89 13.87
CA GLN A 663 -1.00 19.53 14.85
C GLN A 663 0.47 19.37 14.48
N PHE A 664 1.20 20.47 14.56
CA PHE A 664 2.65 20.57 14.46
C PHE A 664 3.21 21.04 15.81
N ASN A 665 4.27 20.40 16.32
CA ASN A 665 4.79 20.70 17.66
C ASN A 665 6.02 21.61 17.68
N ASP A 666 6.70 21.79 16.54
CA ASP A 666 7.91 22.59 16.42
C ASP A 666 7.94 23.38 15.09
N ASN A 667 9.13 23.73 14.60
CA ASN A 667 9.42 24.42 13.34
C ASN A 667 8.97 23.68 12.05
N ASP A 668 7.99 22.81 12.17
CA ASP A 668 7.46 21.95 11.14
C ASP A 668 6.57 22.74 10.19
N SER A 669 6.46 22.27 8.95
CA SER A 669 5.75 23.00 7.90
C SER A 669 4.62 22.19 7.25
N LEU A 670 3.54 22.89 6.90
CA LEU A 670 2.49 22.39 6.01
C LEU A 670 2.70 22.97 4.62
N ILE A 671 2.85 22.12 3.60
CA ILE A 671 2.77 22.51 2.20
C ILE A 671 1.61 21.78 1.55
N ASN A 672 0.49 22.49 1.37
CA ASN A 672 -0.71 21.97 0.72
C ASN A 672 -0.76 22.37 -0.76
N SER A 673 -1.04 21.41 -1.63
CA SER A 673 -1.33 21.55 -3.07
C SER A 673 -2.53 20.67 -3.48
N GLY A 674 -3.12 19.93 -2.52
CA GLY A 674 -4.31 19.10 -2.69
C GLY A 674 -5.47 19.59 -1.80
N ASN A 675 -6.38 18.70 -1.41
CA ASN A 675 -7.55 19.04 -0.59
C ASN A 675 -7.35 18.61 0.86
N ILE A 676 -7.62 19.50 1.82
CA ILE A 676 -7.69 19.21 3.25
C ILE A 676 -9.10 19.60 3.72
N ASN A 677 -9.91 18.62 4.11
CA ASN A 677 -11.27 18.81 4.60
C ASN A 677 -11.34 18.39 6.07
N ILE A 678 -11.72 19.31 6.94
CA ILE A 678 -11.88 19.10 8.38
C ILE A 678 -13.32 19.44 8.75
N SER A 679 -14.15 18.43 9.00
CA SER A 679 -15.60 18.62 9.18
C SER A 679 -15.97 19.06 10.60
N TYR A 680 -15.39 18.43 11.64
CA TYR A 680 -15.67 18.76 13.04
C TYR A 680 -14.47 18.51 13.95
N VAL A 681 -14.00 19.51 14.69
CA VAL A 681 -12.96 19.32 15.72
C VAL A 681 -13.28 20.07 17.01
N VAL A 682 -12.96 19.45 18.14
CA VAL A 682 -13.12 20.06 19.49
C VAL A 682 -11.94 20.96 19.86
N GLY A 683 -10.82 20.86 19.13
CA GLY A 683 -9.67 21.74 19.31
C GLY A 683 -9.52 22.77 18.19
N THR A 684 -8.28 22.93 17.74
CA THR A 684 -7.94 23.73 16.56
C THR A 684 -8.01 22.89 15.29
N GLY A 685 -8.54 23.43 14.19
CA GLY A 685 -8.51 22.76 12.88
C GLY A 685 -7.08 22.43 12.44
N ILE A 686 -6.23 23.46 12.28
CA ILE A 686 -4.79 23.31 12.01
C ILE A 686 -3.98 24.12 13.03
N GLN A 687 -3.18 23.46 13.87
CA GLN A 687 -2.35 24.10 14.90
C GLN A 687 -0.87 23.92 14.58
N GLN A 688 -0.17 25.02 14.28
CA GLN A 688 1.28 25.09 14.21
C GLN A 688 1.84 25.85 15.41
N LYS A 689 2.85 25.27 16.07
CA LYS A 689 3.59 25.85 17.20
C LYS A 689 5.07 25.85 16.87
N GLY A 690 5.84 26.87 17.27
CA GLY A 690 7.26 27.01 16.93
C GLY A 690 7.49 28.13 15.90
N THR A 691 8.70 28.69 15.85
CA THR A 691 8.95 29.99 15.19
C THR A 691 9.45 29.92 13.74
N ASN A 692 9.79 28.74 13.20
CA ASN A 692 10.38 28.59 11.86
C ASN A 692 9.56 27.70 10.91
N GLY A 693 8.40 27.18 11.34
CA GLY A 693 7.48 26.49 10.45
C GLY A 693 6.86 27.44 9.42
N VAL A 694 6.21 26.92 8.39
CA VAL A 694 5.35 27.71 7.49
C VAL A 694 4.11 26.90 7.16
N ILE A 695 2.94 27.52 7.22
CA ILE A 695 1.73 26.97 6.60
C ILE A 695 1.59 27.60 5.22
N LYS A 696 1.81 26.82 4.16
CA LYS A 696 1.70 27.24 2.77
C LYS A 696 0.62 26.44 2.03
N ASN A 697 -0.48 27.09 1.66
CA ASN A 697 -1.48 26.56 0.74
C ASN A 697 -1.18 27.08 -0.68
N LYS A 698 -0.80 26.22 -1.63
CA LYS A 698 -0.45 26.62 -3.01
C LYS A 698 -1.68 26.83 -3.88
N ALA A 699 -1.51 27.41 -5.07
CA ALA A 699 -2.58 27.75 -6.02
C ALA A 699 -3.49 26.61 -6.52
N GLY A 700 -3.15 25.34 -6.26
CA GLY A 700 -4.02 24.18 -6.52
C GLY A 700 -4.64 23.55 -5.26
N GLY A 701 -4.24 24.02 -4.08
CA GLY A 701 -4.67 23.47 -2.81
C GLY A 701 -5.97 24.09 -2.31
N SER A 702 -6.76 23.28 -1.61
CA SER A 702 -7.96 23.69 -0.88
C SER A 702 -7.83 23.27 0.58
N ILE A 703 -8.14 24.17 1.51
CA ILE A 703 -8.26 23.89 2.94
C ILE A 703 -9.66 24.30 3.37
N GLN A 704 -10.48 23.35 3.80
CA GLN A 704 -11.84 23.57 4.28
C GLN A 704 -11.97 23.09 5.73
N ILE A 705 -12.37 23.98 6.63
CA ILE A 705 -12.60 23.68 8.05
C ILE A 705 -14.04 24.06 8.37
N SER A 706 -14.94 23.09 8.56
CA SER A 706 -16.39 23.36 8.68
C SER A 706 -16.85 23.67 10.10
N TYR A 707 -16.10 23.22 11.11
CA TYR A 707 -16.33 23.51 12.53
C TYR A 707 -15.05 23.28 13.35
N ALA A 708 -14.69 24.24 14.20
CA ALA A 708 -13.62 24.10 15.18
C ALA A 708 -13.95 24.87 16.49
N ASP A 709 -13.97 24.19 17.63
CA ASP A 709 -14.34 24.82 18.91
C ASP A 709 -13.42 25.97 19.33
N ASP A 710 -12.13 25.93 18.98
CA ASP A 710 -11.15 26.98 19.29
C ASP A 710 -10.79 27.82 18.03
N TYR A 711 -9.75 27.42 17.31
CA TYR A 711 -9.23 28.14 16.15
C TYR A 711 -9.49 27.32 14.88
N GLY A 712 -9.86 27.96 13.77
CA GLY A 712 -9.78 27.30 12.47
C GLY A 712 -8.32 26.97 12.16
N ILE A 713 -7.48 28.01 12.13
CA ILE A 713 -6.02 27.90 11.99
C ILE A 713 -5.34 28.69 13.12
N TYR A 714 -4.41 28.05 13.82
CA TYR A 714 -3.47 28.69 14.75
C TYR A 714 -2.05 28.47 14.24
N THR A 715 -1.27 29.53 14.08
CA THR A 715 0.14 29.45 13.65
C THR A 715 0.98 30.45 14.43
N GLU A 716 2.24 30.11 14.73
CA GLU A 716 3.20 31.05 15.34
C GLU A 716 4.15 31.68 14.30
N THR A 717 3.94 31.36 13.01
CA THR A 717 4.76 31.77 11.87
C THR A 717 3.94 32.12 10.64
N ASP A 718 4.61 32.61 9.59
CA ASP A 718 4.01 33.00 8.32
C ASP A 718 2.98 32.01 7.78
N PHE A 719 1.85 32.58 7.36
CA PHE A 719 0.79 31.88 6.65
C PHE A 719 0.72 32.38 5.22
N ILE A 720 0.99 31.49 4.26
CA ILE A 720 0.99 31.81 2.83
C ILE A 720 -0.17 31.09 2.16
N ASN A 721 -1.15 31.82 1.65
CA ASN A 721 -2.25 31.28 0.85
C ASN A 721 -2.14 31.73 -0.61
N GLU A 722 -2.10 30.78 -1.52
CA GLU A 722 -2.17 30.96 -2.96
C GLU A 722 -3.39 30.22 -3.56
N GLY A 723 -4.03 29.32 -2.80
CA GLY A 723 -5.20 28.51 -3.20
C GLY A 723 -6.48 28.90 -2.44
N ASN A 724 -7.36 27.93 -2.20
CA ASN A 724 -8.64 28.17 -1.50
C ASN A 724 -8.52 27.83 0.00
N LEU A 725 -8.93 28.73 0.87
CA LEU A 725 -9.11 28.51 2.30
C LEU A 725 -10.55 28.87 2.67
N SER A 726 -11.29 27.98 3.30
CA SER A 726 -12.62 28.26 3.85
C SER A 726 -12.70 27.75 5.28
N VAL A 727 -13.02 28.64 6.22
CA VAL A 727 -13.20 28.32 7.64
C VAL A 727 -14.58 28.77 8.09
N VAL A 728 -15.39 27.80 8.51
CA VAL A 728 -16.77 27.98 8.92
C VAL A 728 -16.92 27.56 10.38
N ASN A 729 -17.75 28.29 11.15
CA ASN A 729 -18.11 27.96 12.54
C ASN A 729 -16.90 27.69 13.47
N SER A 730 -16.01 28.67 13.63
CA SER A 730 -14.95 28.62 14.65
C SER A 730 -15.08 29.73 15.70
N GLN A 731 -14.43 29.65 16.86
CA GLN A 731 -14.33 30.84 17.72
C GLN A 731 -13.46 31.90 17.04
N ILE A 732 -12.29 31.50 16.54
CA ILE A 732 -11.39 32.37 15.79
C ILE A 732 -11.07 31.72 14.44
N GLY A 733 -11.21 32.45 13.34
CA GLY A 733 -10.91 31.96 11.98
C GLY A 733 -9.44 31.58 11.85
N LEU A 734 -8.56 32.59 11.89
CA LEU A 734 -7.11 32.45 11.86
C LEU A 734 -6.46 33.27 12.98
N SER A 735 -5.54 32.67 13.73
CA SER A 735 -4.86 33.31 14.87
C SER A 735 -3.36 33.10 14.86
N MET A 736 -2.65 34.15 15.29
CA MET A 736 -1.24 34.17 15.66
C MET A 736 -1.10 34.69 17.10
N PRO A 737 -0.08 34.24 17.87
CA PRO A 737 0.20 34.80 19.18
C PRO A 737 0.65 36.26 19.06
N ALA A 738 0.12 37.12 19.94
CA ALA A 738 0.25 38.59 19.92
C ALA A 738 1.67 39.20 20.04
N PHE A 739 2.74 38.40 19.89
CA PHE A 739 4.14 38.83 20.02
C PHE A 739 5.10 38.18 18.99
N GLY A 740 4.58 37.51 17.96
CA GLY A 740 5.39 36.85 16.92
C GLY A 740 5.30 37.57 15.57
N ALA A 741 6.44 37.72 14.89
CA ALA A 741 6.60 38.43 13.61
C ALA A 741 6.01 37.70 12.39
N GLY A 742 4.81 37.15 12.52
CA GLY A 742 4.17 36.38 11.45
C GLY A 742 3.47 37.27 10.43
N GLU A 743 3.73 37.03 9.15
CA GLU A 743 3.05 37.66 8.01
C GLU A 743 1.99 36.71 7.41
N ILE A 744 0.82 37.26 7.11
CA ILE A 744 -0.18 36.60 6.25
C ILE A 744 0.03 37.11 4.83
N ILE A 745 0.36 36.21 3.90
CA ILE A 745 0.50 36.53 2.48
C ILE A 745 -0.59 35.77 1.71
N ASN A 746 -1.61 36.48 1.24
CA ASN A 746 -2.69 35.92 0.45
C ASN A 746 -2.56 36.29 -1.04
N SER A 747 -2.76 35.32 -1.93
CA SER A 747 -2.86 35.50 -3.38
C SER A 747 -3.91 34.58 -4.02
N GLY A 748 -4.65 33.83 -3.20
CA GLY A 748 -5.81 33.02 -3.58
C GLY A 748 -7.07 33.44 -2.81
N ASP A 749 -8.00 32.52 -2.61
CA ASP A 749 -9.29 32.79 -1.97
C ASP A 749 -9.25 32.41 -0.48
N ILE A 750 -9.68 33.31 0.40
CA ILE A 750 -9.87 33.07 1.83
C ILE A 750 -11.31 33.43 2.19
N GLU A 751 -12.05 32.50 2.78
CA GLU A 751 -13.41 32.70 3.27
C GLU A 751 -13.48 32.37 4.77
N PHE A 752 -13.96 33.32 5.56
CA PHE A 752 -14.33 33.09 6.97
C PHE A 752 -15.83 33.31 7.13
N ASN A 753 -16.57 32.28 7.54
CA ASN A 753 -18.01 32.36 7.73
C ASN A 753 -18.42 31.97 9.15
N ASN A 754 -19.14 32.84 9.86
CA ASN A 754 -19.65 32.61 11.20
C ASN A 754 -18.55 32.30 12.26
N ALA A 755 -17.42 33.02 12.21
CA ALA A 755 -16.43 32.97 13.28
C ALA A 755 -16.91 33.77 14.50
N ALA A 756 -17.22 33.09 15.61
CA ALA A 756 -18.00 33.64 16.72
C ALA A 756 -17.31 34.82 17.43
N GLN A 757 -15.99 34.79 17.58
CA GLN A 757 -15.23 35.87 18.20
C GLN A 757 -14.49 36.70 17.17
N GLN A 758 -13.61 36.10 16.35
CA GLN A 758 -12.76 36.86 15.44
C GLN A 758 -12.49 36.15 14.12
N ALA A 759 -12.45 36.87 13.00
CA ALA A 759 -11.97 36.29 11.74
C ALA A 759 -10.43 36.15 11.77
N PHE A 760 -9.76 37.20 12.23
CA PHE A 760 -8.31 37.21 12.37
C PHE A 760 -7.83 37.71 13.75
N SER A 761 -6.76 37.10 14.27
CA SER A 761 -6.14 37.49 15.54
C SER A 761 -4.61 37.54 15.54
N GLY A 762 -4.02 38.66 15.99
CA GLY A 762 -2.64 38.72 16.50
C GLY A 762 -1.47 38.64 15.50
N PHE A 763 -1.59 39.23 14.31
CA PHE A 763 -0.55 39.23 13.26
C PHE A 763 -0.02 40.64 12.97
N ASP A 764 1.27 40.69 12.61
CA ASP A 764 1.98 41.94 12.31
C ASP A 764 1.53 42.49 10.95
N LYS A 765 1.50 41.64 9.93
CA LYS A 765 1.22 42.10 8.56
C LYS A 765 0.27 41.17 7.81
N LEU A 766 -0.69 41.76 7.10
CA LEU A 766 -1.55 41.09 6.13
C LEU A 766 -1.32 41.71 4.75
N THR A 767 -0.72 40.92 3.86
CA THR A 767 -0.48 41.25 2.45
C THR A 767 -1.46 40.46 1.58
N ASN A 768 -2.49 41.10 1.04
CA ASN A 768 -3.40 40.53 0.06
C ASN A 768 -2.98 40.95 -1.35
N MET A 769 -2.33 40.06 -2.10
CA MET A 769 -1.81 40.28 -3.44
C MET A 769 -2.94 40.54 -4.47
N PRO A 770 -2.64 41.08 -5.67
CA PRO A 770 -3.66 41.47 -6.65
C PRO A 770 -4.65 40.36 -7.08
N THR A 771 -4.27 39.10 -6.98
CA THR A 771 -5.12 37.95 -7.32
C THR A 771 -5.88 37.39 -6.11
N GLY A 772 -5.57 37.87 -4.91
CA GLY A 772 -6.17 37.35 -3.69
C GLY A 772 -7.56 37.92 -3.44
N TYR A 773 -8.47 37.04 -3.00
CA TYR A 773 -9.80 37.38 -2.52
C TYR A 773 -9.91 36.97 -1.06
N ILE A 774 -10.43 37.86 -0.20
CA ILE A 774 -10.69 37.58 1.21
C ILE A 774 -12.12 37.97 1.52
N LEU A 775 -12.98 37.01 1.87
CA LEU A 775 -14.35 37.20 2.33
C LEU A 775 -14.44 36.93 3.83
N VAL A 776 -15.01 37.87 4.59
CA VAL A 776 -15.34 37.69 6.00
C VAL A 776 -16.84 37.93 6.17
N GLU A 777 -17.59 36.86 6.38
CA GLU A 777 -19.04 36.88 6.51
C GLU A 777 -19.50 36.48 7.93
N ALA A 778 -20.43 37.25 8.50
CA ALA A 778 -21.09 36.93 9.78
C ALA A 778 -20.15 36.69 10.98
N CYS A 779 -18.92 37.20 10.92
CA CYS A 779 -17.94 37.05 11.99
C CYS A 779 -18.09 38.14 13.06
N GLY A 780 -17.61 37.86 14.27
CA GLY A 780 -17.52 38.82 15.37
C GLY A 780 -16.62 40.02 15.05
N ASN A 781 -15.38 39.98 15.52
CA ASN A 781 -14.39 41.06 15.43
C ASN A 781 -13.27 40.75 14.41
N ILE A 782 -12.64 41.78 13.87
CA ILE A 782 -11.27 41.65 13.34
C ILE A 782 -10.41 42.40 14.34
N SER A 783 -9.49 41.69 14.99
CA SER A 783 -8.58 42.35 15.93
C SER A 783 -7.50 43.14 15.18
N SER A 784 -6.63 43.82 15.92
CA SER A 784 -5.59 44.70 15.39
C SER A 784 -4.63 43.97 14.46
N VAL A 785 -4.54 44.42 13.21
CA VAL A 785 -3.41 44.19 12.30
C VAL A 785 -2.42 45.32 12.50
N GLU A 786 -1.12 45.10 12.47
CA GLU A 786 -0.19 46.24 12.47
C GLU A 786 -0.14 46.88 11.07
N GLU A 787 0.05 46.11 10.01
CA GLU A 787 0.10 46.56 8.62
C GLU A 787 -0.83 45.77 7.70
N LEU A 788 -1.73 46.46 7.00
CA LEU A 788 -2.57 45.90 5.94
C LEU A 788 -2.10 46.43 4.57
N ASP A 789 -1.61 45.54 3.71
CA ASP A 789 -1.30 45.81 2.30
C ASP A 789 -2.29 45.05 1.41
N ASN A 790 -3.36 45.71 0.97
CA ASN A 790 -4.41 45.11 0.16
C ASN A 790 -4.32 45.54 -1.31
N ALA A 791 -3.77 44.70 -2.16
CA ALA A 791 -3.77 44.83 -3.62
C ALA A 791 -4.87 44.01 -4.32
N GLY A 792 -5.46 43.02 -3.65
CA GLY A 792 -6.56 42.17 -4.13
C GLY A 792 -7.95 42.66 -3.72
N GLU A 793 -8.91 41.75 -3.61
CA GLU A 793 -10.27 42.04 -3.13
C GLU A 793 -10.45 41.55 -1.69
N LEU A 794 -10.97 42.44 -0.82
CA LEU A 794 -11.21 42.18 0.59
C LEU A 794 -12.64 42.64 0.93
N GLU A 795 -13.51 41.70 1.29
CA GLU A 795 -14.95 41.91 1.47
C GLU A 795 -15.41 41.53 2.89
N PHE A 796 -16.16 42.44 3.53
CA PHE A 796 -16.80 42.23 4.84
C PHE A 796 -18.33 42.23 4.69
N VAL A 797 -19.01 41.16 5.09
CA VAL A 797 -20.46 41.05 4.98
C VAL A 797 -21.06 40.68 6.33
N ASN A 798 -21.98 41.50 6.84
CA ASN A 798 -22.69 41.24 8.12
C ASN A 798 -21.76 41.00 9.33
N THR A 799 -20.54 41.54 9.33
CA THR A 799 -19.61 41.39 10.47
C THR A 799 -19.97 42.37 11.59
N SER A 800 -19.68 42.06 12.86
CA SER A 800 -20.00 42.99 13.95
C SER A 800 -19.02 44.16 14.08
N HIS A 801 -17.78 43.99 13.57
CA HIS A 801 -16.74 45.01 13.52
C HIS A 801 -15.91 44.92 12.23
N GLY A 802 -15.30 46.03 11.81
CA GLY A 802 -14.37 46.06 10.68
C GLY A 802 -12.90 45.94 11.07
N ILE A 803 -12.01 46.32 10.16
CA ILE A 803 -10.56 46.21 10.31
C ILE A 803 -10.02 47.32 11.21
N LYS A 804 -9.16 46.91 12.16
CA LYS A 804 -8.30 47.83 12.88
C LYS A 804 -6.86 47.60 12.43
N ALA A 805 -6.25 48.59 11.77
CA ALA A 805 -4.87 48.50 11.33
C ALA A 805 -4.05 49.74 11.72
N ASN A 806 -2.76 49.60 11.99
CA ASN A 806 -1.89 50.76 12.23
C ASN A 806 -1.46 51.43 10.92
N GLN A 807 -1.23 50.63 9.88
CA GLN A 807 -0.92 51.08 8.53
C GLN A 807 -1.84 50.39 7.53
N ILE A 808 -2.38 51.14 6.57
CA ILE A 808 -3.21 50.61 5.49
C ILE A 808 -2.70 51.15 4.16
N LEU A 809 -2.23 50.25 3.30
CA LEU A 809 -1.97 50.48 1.89
C LEU A 809 -3.02 49.71 1.09
N ASN A 810 -3.95 50.41 0.44
CA ASN A 810 -4.97 49.78 -0.39
C ASN A 810 -4.71 50.10 -1.87
N SER A 811 -4.42 49.09 -2.67
CA SER A 811 -4.30 49.16 -4.13
C SER A 811 -5.29 48.29 -4.90
N GLY A 812 -6.11 47.50 -4.20
CA GLY A 812 -7.21 46.69 -4.74
C GLY A 812 -8.59 47.12 -4.24
N SER A 813 -9.53 46.18 -4.12
CA SER A 813 -10.91 46.46 -3.65
C SER A 813 -11.09 46.16 -2.17
N LEU A 814 -11.70 47.08 -1.43
CA LEU A 814 -12.07 46.94 -0.03
C LEU A 814 -13.57 47.21 0.13
N ASN A 815 -14.35 46.14 0.20
CA ASN A 815 -15.81 46.17 0.23
C ASN A 815 -16.33 45.89 1.64
N ALA A 816 -17.35 46.61 2.10
CA ALA A 816 -18.01 46.32 3.37
C ALA A 816 -19.53 46.56 3.28
N VAL A 817 -20.33 45.57 3.69
CA VAL A 817 -21.80 45.60 3.60
C VAL A 817 -22.42 45.21 4.94
N ASN A 818 -23.33 46.04 5.46
CA ASN A 818 -24.07 45.83 6.71
C ASN A 818 -23.19 45.66 7.98
N VAL A 819 -22.17 46.50 8.15
CA VAL A 819 -21.28 46.46 9.33
C VAL A 819 -21.75 47.47 10.39
N PRO A 820 -22.20 47.05 11.58
CA PRO A 820 -22.87 47.91 12.55
C PRO A 820 -21.93 48.74 13.44
N SER A 821 -20.61 48.69 13.23
CA SER A 821 -19.63 49.53 13.96
C SER A 821 -18.57 50.12 13.00
N THR A 822 -17.57 50.82 13.54
CA THR A 822 -16.50 51.47 12.78
C THR A 822 -15.73 50.47 11.92
N ILE A 823 -15.71 50.67 10.59
CA ILE A 823 -15.03 49.73 9.68
C ILE A 823 -13.52 49.94 9.67
N LEU A 824 -13.08 51.20 9.69
CA LEU A 824 -11.67 51.58 9.72
C LEU A 824 -11.44 52.51 10.90
N SER A 825 -10.79 52.00 11.94
CA SER A 825 -10.38 52.80 13.09
C SER A 825 -8.92 52.53 13.46
N ASN A 826 -8.09 53.58 13.48
CA ASN A 826 -6.73 53.51 14.02
C ASN A 826 -6.79 53.44 15.55
N ILE A 827 -6.08 52.48 16.14
CA ILE A 827 -6.22 52.13 17.56
C ILE A 827 -5.54 53.13 18.51
N THR A 828 -4.51 53.87 18.09
CA THR A 828 -3.73 54.71 19.02
C THR A 828 -2.95 55.83 18.33
N ALA A 829 -2.81 56.97 19.01
CA ALA A 829 -2.10 58.17 18.55
C ALA A 829 -0.56 58.05 18.63
N ALA A 830 0.02 56.96 18.10
CA ALA A 830 1.48 56.87 17.98
C ALA A 830 1.95 57.49 16.64
N PRO A 831 3.13 58.15 16.60
CA PRO A 831 3.70 58.64 15.35
C PRO A 831 4.15 57.47 14.47
N GLY A 832 3.66 57.40 13.22
CA GLY A 832 4.04 56.36 12.23
C GLY A 832 2.89 55.71 11.45
N HIS A 833 1.65 55.94 11.87
CA HIS A 833 0.46 55.35 11.24
C HIS A 833 0.11 56.10 9.94
N THR A 834 -0.17 55.39 8.85
CA THR A 834 -0.53 55.99 7.55
C THR A 834 -1.68 55.24 6.88
N PHE A 835 -2.50 55.98 6.13
CA PHE A 835 -3.52 55.41 5.25
C PHE A 835 -3.25 55.92 3.83
N THR A 836 -3.05 55.01 2.89
CA THR A 836 -2.87 55.32 1.47
C THR A 836 -3.77 54.43 0.63
N ASN A 837 -4.77 55.02 -0.01
CA ASN A 837 -5.50 54.36 -1.11
C ASN A 837 -4.83 54.77 -2.43
N THR A 838 -4.29 53.82 -3.19
CA THR A 838 -3.57 54.09 -4.45
C THR A 838 -4.56 54.33 -5.60
N VAL A 839 -4.06 54.69 -6.79
CA VAL A 839 -4.89 55.02 -7.96
C VAL A 839 -5.83 53.87 -8.38
N SER A 840 -5.39 52.62 -8.21
CA SER A 840 -6.19 51.42 -8.52
C SER A 840 -7.10 50.99 -7.37
N GLY A 841 -6.91 51.55 -6.17
CA GLY A 841 -7.62 51.15 -4.98
C GLY A 841 -9.08 51.62 -4.98
N ILE A 842 -9.99 50.71 -4.67
CA ILE A 842 -11.42 50.96 -4.50
C ILE A 842 -11.78 50.63 -3.05
N ILE A 843 -12.54 51.50 -2.41
CA ILE A 843 -13.17 51.27 -1.12
C ILE A 843 -14.67 51.48 -1.32
N ASP A 844 -15.53 50.48 -1.06
CA ASP A 844 -16.99 50.59 -1.22
C ASP A 844 -17.71 50.08 0.03
N PHE A 845 -18.27 51.01 0.81
CA PHE A 845 -18.94 50.74 2.08
C PHE A 845 -20.44 51.01 1.97
N GLN A 846 -21.29 50.03 2.31
CA GLN A 846 -22.74 50.10 2.18
C GLN A 846 -23.45 49.71 3.50
N ASN A 847 -24.34 50.59 3.99
CA ASN A 847 -25.12 50.41 5.22
C ASN A 847 -24.27 50.19 6.49
N VAL A 848 -23.34 51.10 6.75
CA VAL A 848 -22.33 50.94 7.83
C VAL A 848 -22.56 51.96 8.95
N THR A 849 -22.50 51.59 10.23
CA THR A 849 -22.85 52.57 11.28
C THR A 849 -21.85 53.74 11.31
N GLU A 850 -20.55 53.46 11.30
CA GLU A 850 -19.49 54.48 11.17
C GLU A 850 -18.58 54.07 10.01
N GLY A 851 -18.49 54.93 8.99
CA GLY A 851 -17.73 54.69 7.77
C GLY A 851 -16.23 54.65 8.01
N VAL A 852 -15.58 55.80 7.91
CA VAL A 852 -14.11 55.92 7.94
C VAL A 852 -13.66 56.92 9.00
N HIS A 853 -12.93 56.46 10.02
CA HIS A 853 -12.42 57.28 11.11
C HIS A 853 -10.91 57.12 11.30
N PHE A 854 -10.13 58.04 10.73
CA PHE A 854 -8.66 58.11 10.90
C PHE A 854 -8.26 59.02 12.08
N VAL A 855 -7.84 58.43 13.18
CA VAL A 855 -7.49 59.13 14.41
C VAL A 855 -6.00 59.56 14.30
N TYR A 856 -5.73 60.74 13.72
CA TYR A 856 -4.44 61.47 13.75
C TYR A 856 -3.32 61.21 12.71
N SER A 857 -3.62 60.71 11.50
CA SER A 857 -2.58 60.39 10.49
C SER A 857 -2.74 61.12 9.16
N PRO A 858 -1.64 61.35 8.39
CA PRO A 858 -1.74 61.73 6.98
C PRO A 858 -2.45 60.60 6.23
N SER A 859 -3.68 60.87 5.82
CA SER A 859 -4.51 59.97 5.02
C SER A 859 -4.51 60.48 3.58
N ILE A 860 -4.13 59.66 2.61
CA ILE A 860 -4.04 60.05 1.20
C ILE A 860 -4.93 59.12 0.38
N ASN A 861 -5.77 59.69 -0.49
CA ASN A 861 -6.58 58.94 -1.45
C ASN A 861 -6.18 59.30 -2.87
N TYR A 862 -5.71 58.35 -3.66
CA TYR A 862 -5.50 58.46 -5.10
C TYR A 862 -6.55 57.69 -5.91
N GLY A 863 -7.30 56.77 -5.30
CA GLY A 863 -8.27 55.87 -5.94
C GLY A 863 -9.73 56.27 -5.68
N LEU A 864 -10.64 55.29 -5.66
CA LEU A 864 -12.07 55.50 -5.38
C LEU A 864 -12.38 55.16 -3.91
N ILE A 865 -13.07 56.05 -3.20
CA ILE A 865 -13.72 55.77 -1.92
C ILE A 865 -15.21 56.04 -2.08
N LYS A 866 -16.05 55.05 -1.83
CA LYS A 866 -17.51 55.11 -1.92
C LYS A 866 -18.11 54.68 -0.58
N ILE A 867 -18.99 55.50 -0.02
CA ILE A 867 -19.67 55.26 1.25
C ILE A 867 -21.16 55.56 1.05
N ASP A 868 -22.03 54.59 1.23
CA ASP A 868 -23.48 54.73 1.08
C ASP A 868 -24.22 54.25 2.34
N GLY A 869 -25.11 55.07 2.88
CA GLY A 869 -26.02 54.70 3.97
C GLY A 869 -25.39 54.68 5.36
N ALA A 870 -24.30 55.44 5.60
CA ALA A 870 -23.61 55.44 6.89
C ALA A 870 -24.15 56.45 7.92
N THR A 871 -24.06 56.18 9.22
CA THR A 871 -24.38 57.24 10.21
C THR A 871 -23.32 58.34 10.17
N ILE A 872 -22.06 57.96 9.97
CA ILE A 872 -20.91 58.85 9.85
C ILE A 872 -20.10 58.43 8.61
N GLY A 873 -19.79 59.35 7.70
CA GLY A 873 -19.06 59.09 6.46
C GLY A 873 -17.56 59.06 6.69
N ILE A 874 -16.86 60.18 6.51
CA ILE A 874 -15.43 60.32 6.84
C ILE A 874 -15.29 61.37 7.94
N THR A 875 -14.57 61.11 9.03
CA THR A 875 -14.40 62.05 10.18
C THR A 875 -13.01 62.65 10.34
N SER A 876 -12.13 62.45 9.37
CA SER A 876 -10.70 62.70 9.54
C SER A 876 -10.05 63.48 8.39
N PRO A 877 -8.89 64.13 8.63
CA PRO A 877 -8.17 64.81 7.58
C PRO A 877 -7.72 63.81 6.51
N ILE A 878 -8.16 64.02 5.26
CA ILE A 878 -7.77 63.22 4.10
C ILE A 878 -7.35 64.13 2.95
N GLN A 879 -6.23 63.83 2.30
CA GLN A 879 -5.80 64.47 1.06
C GLN A 879 -6.31 63.65 -0.12
N ASN A 880 -7.28 64.18 -0.85
CA ASN A 880 -7.93 63.48 -1.95
C ASN A 880 -7.37 63.92 -3.31
N PHE A 881 -6.60 63.05 -3.95
CA PHE A 881 -6.17 63.12 -5.35
C PHE A 881 -7.03 62.26 -6.29
N GLY A 882 -7.80 61.30 -5.74
CA GLY A 882 -8.69 60.40 -6.47
C GLY A 882 -10.15 60.81 -6.39
N LYS A 883 -11.07 59.85 -6.33
CA LYS A 883 -12.52 60.06 -6.26
C LYS A 883 -13.07 59.66 -4.89
N ILE A 884 -13.91 60.51 -4.28
CA ILE A 884 -14.68 60.20 -3.07
C ILE A 884 -16.17 60.34 -3.39
N GLU A 885 -17.00 59.36 -3.08
CA GLU A 885 -18.46 59.37 -3.20
C GLU A 885 -19.07 59.07 -1.83
N VAL A 886 -19.85 59.98 -1.25
CA VAL A 886 -20.55 59.75 0.02
C VAL A 886 -22.03 60.02 -0.19
N ALA A 887 -22.85 58.97 -0.04
CA ALA A 887 -24.29 58.97 -0.27
C ALA A 887 -25.08 58.59 1.00
N ASN A 888 -26.26 59.18 1.20
CA ASN A 888 -27.23 58.77 2.24
C ASN A 888 -26.70 58.74 3.68
N CYS A 889 -25.72 59.59 4.04
CA CYS A 889 -25.11 59.61 5.37
C CYS A 889 -25.67 60.69 6.31
N THR A 890 -25.83 60.38 7.60
CA THR A 890 -26.28 61.38 8.60
C THR A 890 -25.20 62.45 8.86
N THR A 891 -23.94 62.05 8.89
CA THR A 891 -22.78 62.95 8.84
C THR A 891 -21.94 62.52 7.67
N GLY A 892 -21.74 63.34 6.63
CA GLY A 892 -20.95 62.93 5.46
C GLY A 892 -19.45 63.06 5.69
N LEU A 893 -18.81 64.07 5.08
CA LEU A 893 -17.39 64.39 5.30
C LEU A 893 -17.22 65.37 6.46
N THR A 894 -16.42 65.06 7.46
CA THR A 894 -16.06 65.90 8.60
C THR A 894 -14.58 65.69 8.92
N GLY A 895 -13.91 66.64 9.57
CA GLY A 895 -12.53 66.43 10.03
C GLY A 895 -11.41 66.96 9.13
N GLY A 896 -11.72 67.70 8.07
CA GLY A 896 -10.71 68.52 7.39
C GLY A 896 -10.15 67.95 6.09
N ALA A 897 -10.99 67.35 5.24
CA ALA A 897 -10.59 66.85 3.92
C ALA A 897 -10.06 67.96 2.98
N VAL A 898 -8.89 67.76 2.38
CA VAL A 898 -8.32 68.62 1.34
C VAL A 898 -8.48 67.93 0.00
N ASN A 899 -9.31 68.49 -0.88
CA ASN A 899 -9.41 68.01 -2.25
C ASN A 899 -8.27 68.60 -3.08
N LYS A 900 -7.34 67.74 -3.47
CA LYS A 900 -6.11 68.08 -4.20
C LYS A 900 -6.39 68.20 -5.70
N ASP A 901 -5.39 68.69 -6.43
CA ASP A 901 -5.47 68.76 -7.89
C ASP A 901 -5.73 67.37 -8.51
N GLY A 902 -6.76 67.28 -9.35
CA GLY A 902 -7.22 66.02 -9.97
C GLY A 902 -8.23 65.23 -9.13
N GLY A 903 -8.44 65.58 -7.86
CA GLY A 903 -9.37 64.90 -6.98
C GLY A 903 -10.83 65.27 -7.24
N GLU A 904 -11.73 64.28 -7.18
CA GLU A 904 -13.17 64.45 -7.29
C GLU A 904 -13.88 64.05 -5.99
N ILE A 905 -14.87 64.84 -5.54
CA ILE A 905 -15.70 64.54 -4.37
C ILE A 905 -17.17 64.65 -4.77
N TYR A 906 -17.96 63.62 -4.52
CA TYR A 906 -19.41 63.54 -4.76
C TYR A 906 -20.11 63.32 -3.43
N LEU A 907 -21.04 64.20 -3.10
CA LEU A 907 -21.82 64.13 -1.88
C LEU A 907 -23.31 64.11 -2.24
N ASP A 908 -24.02 63.04 -1.88
CA ASP A 908 -25.43 62.85 -2.22
C ASP A 908 -26.27 62.53 -0.99
N ASN A 909 -27.39 63.22 -0.76
CA ASN A 909 -28.27 62.95 0.39
C ASN A 909 -27.56 62.89 1.77
N THR A 910 -26.51 63.68 1.99
CA THR A 910 -25.73 63.72 3.24
C THR A 910 -26.01 64.98 4.07
N SER A 911 -25.94 64.91 5.40
CA SER A 911 -25.96 66.08 6.31
C SER A 911 -24.61 66.34 7.00
N ASN A 912 -24.42 67.55 7.57
CA ASN A 912 -23.24 67.97 8.34
C ASN A 912 -21.87 67.84 7.64
N ASN A 913 -21.81 68.08 6.33
CA ASN A 913 -20.53 68.05 5.61
C ASN A 913 -19.67 69.31 5.91
N TYR A 914 -18.39 69.07 6.20
CA TYR A 914 -17.33 70.04 6.45
C TYR A 914 -16.13 69.72 5.55
N ILE A 915 -16.00 70.47 4.46
CA ILE A 915 -14.83 70.45 3.58
C ILE A 915 -14.04 71.73 3.87
N PRO A 916 -12.74 71.70 4.18
CA PRO A 916 -11.94 72.92 4.40
C PRO A 916 -11.27 73.51 3.16
N MET A 917 -10.91 72.73 2.13
CA MET A 917 -10.12 73.25 0.98
C MET A 917 -10.30 72.42 -0.30
N ASN A 918 -10.51 73.10 -1.43
CA ASN A 918 -10.53 72.52 -2.78
C ASN A 918 -9.46 73.23 -3.64
N GLU A 919 -8.45 72.50 -4.11
CA GLU A 919 -7.34 73.05 -4.91
C GLU A 919 -7.73 73.30 -6.38
N ALA A 920 -6.83 73.91 -7.16
CA ALA A 920 -7.09 74.54 -8.45
C ALA A 920 -7.67 73.59 -9.52
N CYS A 921 -7.51 72.28 -9.36
CA CYS A 921 -8.03 71.27 -10.27
C CYS A 921 -8.96 70.26 -9.58
N GLY A 922 -9.31 70.48 -8.32
CA GLY A 922 -10.25 69.63 -7.60
C GLY A 922 -11.70 69.87 -8.03
N TYR A 923 -12.48 68.80 -8.14
CA TYR A 923 -13.90 68.81 -8.51
C TYR A 923 -14.77 68.37 -7.33
N ILE A 924 -15.78 69.15 -6.97
CA ILE A 924 -16.75 68.78 -5.93
C ILE A 924 -18.17 68.89 -6.49
N LYS A 925 -18.95 67.82 -6.38
CA LYS A 925 -20.37 67.80 -6.70
C LYS A 925 -21.18 67.44 -5.46
N SER A 926 -22.25 68.18 -5.26
CA SER A 926 -23.13 68.06 -4.10
C SER A 926 -24.58 68.02 -4.55
N THR A 927 -25.46 67.28 -3.88
CA THR A 927 -26.92 67.38 -4.07
C THR A 927 -27.69 67.88 -2.84
N THR A 928 -27.06 67.94 -1.66
CA THR A 928 -27.69 68.37 -0.38
C THR A 928 -27.03 69.59 0.26
N GLY A 929 -27.79 70.34 1.07
CA GLY A 929 -27.30 71.58 1.72
C GLY A 929 -26.23 71.31 2.78
N TYR A 930 -25.09 72.00 2.68
CA TYR A 930 -23.93 71.84 3.59
C TYR A 930 -23.63 73.07 4.45
N GLN A 931 -22.77 72.88 5.45
CA GLN A 931 -22.07 73.97 6.15
C GLN A 931 -20.64 74.06 5.59
N ILE A 932 -20.48 74.76 4.48
CA ILE A 932 -19.18 74.88 3.80
C ILE A 932 -18.32 75.93 4.53
N GLN A 933 -17.14 75.53 5.00
CA GLN A 933 -16.05 76.44 5.40
C GLN A 933 -14.86 76.20 4.48
N THR A 934 -14.97 76.53 3.19
CA THR A 934 -13.94 76.20 2.18
C THR A 934 -13.26 77.43 1.61
N GLU A 935 -11.97 77.30 1.35
CA GLU A 935 -11.33 77.96 0.21
C GLU A 935 -11.51 77.07 -1.03
N ASN A 936 -12.16 77.61 -2.07
CA ASN A 936 -12.33 76.90 -3.34
C ASN A 936 -11.46 77.53 -4.43
N TYR A 937 -10.41 76.85 -4.84
CA TYR A 937 -9.63 77.18 -6.03
C TYR A 937 -10.06 76.34 -7.25
N GLY A 938 -10.80 75.25 -7.04
CA GLY A 938 -11.24 74.31 -8.08
C GLY A 938 -12.67 74.50 -8.58
N PHE A 939 -13.33 73.42 -8.99
CA PHE A 939 -14.70 73.41 -9.47
C PHE A 939 -15.66 72.84 -8.44
N ILE A 940 -16.76 73.55 -8.13
CA ILE A 940 -17.84 73.08 -7.26
C ILE A 940 -19.17 73.18 -8.01
N SER A 941 -19.98 72.13 -8.02
CA SER A 941 -21.36 72.13 -8.56
C SER A 941 -22.37 71.75 -7.50
N HIS A 942 -23.37 72.62 -7.28
CA HIS A 942 -24.37 72.46 -6.22
C HIS A 942 -25.76 72.94 -6.67
N PRO A 943 -26.84 72.13 -6.55
CA PRO A 943 -28.16 72.44 -7.12
C PRO A 943 -29.13 73.21 -6.20
N ASP A 944 -28.86 73.31 -4.90
CA ASP A 944 -29.81 73.82 -3.89
C ASP A 944 -29.40 75.17 -3.26
N PRO A 945 -30.32 75.87 -2.57
CA PRO A 945 -30.03 77.16 -1.98
C PRO A 945 -29.11 77.00 -0.76
N VAL A 946 -27.97 77.68 -0.84
CA VAL A 946 -26.97 77.84 0.23
C VAL A 946 -27.66 78.47 1.44
N ASN A 947 -27.84 77.70 2.53
CA ASN A 947 -28.40 78.21 3.78
C ASN A 947 -27.48 79.30 4.39
N ALA A 948 -28.05 80.27 5.11
CA ALA A 948 -27.43 81.56 5.45
C ALA A 948 -26.29 81.56 6.50
N ASN A 949 -25.50 80.49 6.66
CA ASN A 949 -24.40 80.39 7.64
C ASN A 949 -23.10 79.84 7.04
N ILE A 950 -22.73 80.28 5.84
CA ILE A 950 -21.60 79.71 5.09
C ILE A 950 -20.48 80.76 4.88
N ARG A 951 -19.23 80.35 5.15
CA ARG A 951 -17.99 81.10 4.81
C ARG A 951 -17.32 80.39 3.64
N VAL A 952 -17.53 80.88 2.41
CA VAL A 952 -16.82 80.38 1.23
C VAL A 952 -15.98 81.51 0.65
N SER A 953 -14.70 81.24 0.43
CA SER A 953 -13.84 82.05 -0.44
C SER A 953 -13.69 81.31 -1.76
N ASN A 954 -14.42 81.72 -2.78
CA ASN A 954 -14.37 81.13 -4.12
C ASN A 954 -13.36 81.87 -5.00
N TYR A 955 -12.27 81.21 -5.35
CA TYR A 955 -11.25 81.62 -6.32
C TYR A 955 -11.36 80.83 -7.65
N GLY A 956 -12.05 79.68 -7.66
CA GLY A 956 -12.26 78.81 -8.82
C GLY A 956 -13.62 78.97 -9.48
N VAL A 957 -14.27 77.85 -9.86
CA VAL A 957 -15.59 77.82 -10.49
C VAL A 957 -16.65 77.28 -9.52
N PHE A 958 -17.80 77.94 -9.45
CA PHE A 958 -18.95 77.53 -8.63
C PHE A 958 -20.23 77.51 -9.49
N GLU A 959 -20.78 76.33 -9.76
CA GLU A 959 -21.88 76.09 -10.68
C GLU A 959 -23.24 75.89 -9.97
N ASN A 960 -24.31 76.45 -10.57
CA ASN A 960 -25.74 76.24 -10.29
C ASN A 960 -26.28 76.79 -8.97
N VAL A 961 -25.80 77.96 -8.54
CA VAL A 961 -26.23 78.53 -7.26
C VAL A 961 -27.65 79.09 -7.32
N LYS A 962 -28.59 78.36 -6.72
CA LYS A 962 -29.99 78.76 -6.58
C LYS A 962 -30.09 79.79 -5.44
N GLY A 963 -30.17 81.08 -5.76
CA GLY A 963 -30.56 82.11 -4.77
C GLY A 963 -29.46 82.60 -3.81
N MET A 964 -28.16 82.50 -4.16
CA MET A 964 -27.12 83.17 -3.35
C MET A 964 -27.33 84.69 -3.35
N ARG A 965 -27.63 85.23 -2.17
CA ARG A 965 -27.62 86.68 -1.93
C ARG A 965 -26.20 87.08 -1.56
N GLN A 966 -25.56 87.90 -2.40
CA GLN A 966 -24.38 88.65 -1.95
C GLN A 966 -24.84 89.51 -0.77
N GLY A 967 -24.37 89.22 0.43
CA GLY A 967 -24.83 89.88 1.65
C GLY A 967 -24.64 91.39 1.54
N GLN A 968 -25.69 92.15 1.81
CA GLN A 968 -25.53 93.55 2.19
C GLN A 968 -24.57 93.62 3.38
N ALA A 969 -23.56 94.49 3.28
CA ALA A 969 -22.62 94.80 4.34
C ALA A 969 -23.37 95.07 5.66
N GLY A 970 -23.36 94.12 6.61
CA GLY A 970 -24.04 94.31 7.89
C GLY A 970 -24.31 93.08 8.74
N GLY A 971 -24.24 91.85 8.23
CA GLY A 971 -24.46 90.66 9.08
C GLY A 971 -23.87 89.38 8.51
N GLY A 972 -22.77 88.91 9.11
CA GLY A 972 -22.30 87.52 9.20
C GLY A 972 -21.98 86.71 7.93
N ASN A 973 -22.52 87.06 6.77
CA ASN A 973 -22.42 86.28 5.54
C ASN A 973 -21.16 86.68 4.76
N LEU A 974 -20.13 85.83 4.85
CA LEU A 974 -18.82 85.98 4.19
C LEU A 974 -18.71 85.01 3.00
N PHE A 975 -19.55 85.20 1.98
CA PHE A 975 -19.29 84.59 0.68
C PHE A 975 -18.44 85.57 -0.13
N ASN A 976 -17.13 85.32 -0.22
CA ASN A 976 -16.23 86.11 -1.06
C ASN A 976 -16.04 85.38 -2.40
N ASN A 977 -16.32 86.07 -3.50
CA ASN A 977 -16.20 85.50 -4.84
C ASN A 977 -15.16 86.26 -5.66
N ASP A 978 -13.98 85.67 -5.75
CA ASP A 978 -12.87 86.07 -6.62
C ASP A 978 -12.74 85.18 -7.88
N GLY A 979 -13.65 84.21 -8.05
CA GLY A 979 -13.72 83.26 -9.15
C GLY A 979 -14.92 83.44 -10.12
N LEU A 980 -15.27 82.37 -10.85
CA LEU A 980 -16.45 82.30 -11.74
C LEU A 980 -17.62 81.60 -11.07
N MET A 981 -18.77 82.25 -11.06
CA MET A 981 -20.04 81.67 -10.66
C MET A 981 -20.98 81.53 -11.85
N THR A 982 -21.69 80.41 -11.94
CA THR A 982 -22.89 80.29 -12.77
C THR A 982 -24.09 80.02 -11.89
N GLY A 983 -25.18 80.75 -12.07
CA GLY A 983 -26.36 80.65 -11.22
C GLY A 983 -27.64 80.94 -12.00
N LYS A 984 -28.77 80.50 -11.45
CA LYS A 984 -30.08 80.86 -12.01
C LYS A 984 -30.28 82.36 -11.87
N VAL A 985 -30.75 83.02 -12.92
CA VAL A 985 -31.26 84.39 -12.79
C VAL A 985 -32.46 84.34 -11.84
N ASN A 986 -32.47 85.20 -10.81
CA ASN A 986 -33.61 85.29 -9.89
C ASN A 986 -34.79 85.94 -10.61
N GLY A 987 -35.92 85.22 -10.70
CA GLY A 987 -37.14 85.65 -11.41
C GLY A 987 -37.80 84.46 -12.14
N LYS A 988 -39.07 84.58 -12.54
CA LYS A 988 -39.72 83.56 -13.39
C LYS A 988 -39.49 83.91 -14.88
N PRO A 989 -38.85 83.03 -15.67
CA PRO A 989 -38.58 83.33 -17.08
C PRO A 989 -39.83 83.58 -17.91
N SER A 990 -39.67 84.43 -18.94
CA SER A 990 -40.75 84.93 -19.81
C SER A 990 -41.16 83.94 -20.91
N VAL A 991 -42.44 83.94 -21.30
CA VAL A 991 -43.01 83.05 -22.33
C VAL A 991 -42.35 83.27 -23.71
N LEU A 992 -42.07 82.17 -24.42
CA LEU A 992 -41.52 82.10 -25.79
C LEU A 992 -40.11 82.70 -26.00
N VAL A 993 -39.38 83.03 -24.95
CA VAL A 993 -37.99 83.49 -25.07
C VAL A 993 -37.06 82.68 -24.19
N LYS A 994 -36.01 82.15 -24.82
CA LYS A 994 -34.91 81.45 -24.17
C LYS A 994 -34.10 82.45 -23.32
N GLU A 995 -33.97 82.17 -22.03
CA GLU A 995 -33.22 83.01 -21.08
C GLU A 995 -31.96 82.26 -20.60
N LEU A 996 -30.85 83.00 -20.53
CA LEU A 996 -29.54 82.50 -20.09
C LEU A 996 -29.41 82.61 -18.57
N ASN A 997 -28.76 81.64 -17.95
CA ASN A 997 -28.32 81.74 -16.56
C ASN A 997 -27.32 82.89 -16.37
N ALA A 998 -27.27 83.48 -15.16
CA ALA A 998 -26.29 84.50 -14.83
C ALA A 998 -24.91 83.85 -14.72
N MET A 999 -23.97 84.31 -15.53
CA MET A 999 -22.54 84.07 -15.31
C MET A 999 -21.93 85.31 -14.68
N ARG A 1000 -21.20 85.13 -13.59
CA ARG A 1000 -20.49 86.21 -12.89
C ARG A 1000 -19.05 85.77 -12.66
N ALA A 1001 -18.13 86.28 -13.46
CA ALA A 1001 -16.71 86.24 -13.19
C ALA A 1001 -16.32 87.47 -12.37
N HIS A 1002 -15.44 87.29 -11.39
CA HIS A 1002 -14.69 88.42 -10.83
C HIS A 1002 -13.66 88.92 -11.85
N ALA A 1003 -13.25 90.19 -11.76
CA ALA A 1003 -12.35 90.80 -12.75
C ALA A 1003 -10.97 90.11 -12.83
N SER A 1004 -10.54 89.44 -11.75
CA SER A 1004 -9.29 88.67 -11.70
C SER A 1004 -9.39 87.27 -12.30
N PHE A 1005 -10.60 86.78 -12.61
CA PHE A 1005 -10.82 85.45 -13.14
C PHE A 1005 -10.83 85.46 -14.67
N THR A 1006 -9.90 84.74 -15.29
CA THR A 1006 -9.75 84.71 -16.75
C THR A 1006 -10.43 83.47 -17.32
N VAL A 1007 -11.41 83.64 -18.21
CA VAL A 1007 -11.99 82.54 -18.98
C VAL A 1007 -11.10 82.30 -20.20
N SER A 1008 -10.45 81.14 -20.29
CA SER A 1008 -9.46 80.82 -21.34
C SER A 1008 -10.02 80.82 -22.75
N ASN A 1009 -11.32 80.58 -22.91
CA ASN A 1009 -12.03 80.71 -24.16
C ASN A 1009 -13.31 81.49 -23.92
N SER A 1010 -13.39 82.70 -24.48
CA SER A 1010 -14.61 83.49 -24.44
C SER A 1010 -15.70 82.92 -25.34
N ASN A 1011 -15.50 81.81 -26.07
CA ASN A 1011 -16.53 81.24 -26.92
C ASN A 1011 -17.51 80.35 -26.14
N LEU A 1012 -18.81 80.52 -26.44
CA LEU A 1012 -19.88 79.63 -26.02
C LEU A 1012 -20.20 78.65 -27.15
N TYR A 1013 -20.63 77.44 -26.82
CA TYR A 1013 -20.93 76.36 -27.77
C TYR A 1013 -22.29 75.72 -27.46
N THR A 1014 -22.96 75.13 -28.44
CA THR A 1014 -24.26 74.46 -28.23
C THR A 1014 -24.12 73.00 -27.80
N ASP A 1015 -22.90 72.47 -27.84
CA ASP A 1015 -22.56 71.10 -27.49
C ASP A 1015 -21.34 71.05 -26.56
N ALA A 1016 -21.27 70.02 -25.72
CA ALA A 1016 -20.20 69.84 -24.74
C ALA A 1016 -18.83 69.55 -25.37
N SER A 1017 -18.78 69.07 -26.62
CA SER A 1017 -17.52 68.88 -27.36
C SER A 1017 -16.92 70.17 -27.90
N LEU A 1018 -17.55 71.32 -27.63
CA LEU A 1018 -17.10 72.65 -28.06
C LEU A 1018 -16.96 72.76 -29.60
N SER A 1019 -17.80 72.04 -30.35
CA SER A 1019 -17.67 71.95 -31.81
C SER A 1019 -18.51 73.00 -32.55
N THR A 1020 -19.69 73.34 -32.01
CA THR A 1020 -20.64 74.26 -32.65
C THR A 1020 -20.67 75.58 -31.89
N LEU A 1021 -19.97 76.58 -32.43
CA LEU A 1021 -19.91 77.91 -31.84
C LEU A 1021 -21.33 78.50 -31.74
N ALA A 1022 -21.71 78.87 -30.52
CA ALA A 1022 -23.00 79.42 -30.14
C ALA A 1022 -22.95 80.93 -29.86
N GLY A 1023 -21.76 81.47 -29.64
CA GLY A 1023 -21.59 82.86 -29.22
C GLY A 1023 -20.29 83.10 -28.46
N GLY A 1024 -20.21 84.19 -27.71
CA GLY A 1024 -19.13 84.43 -26.76
C GLY A 1024 -19.56 85.14 -25.47
N PHE A 1025 -18.81 84.90 -24.40
CA PHE A 1025 -18.88 85.50 -23.08
C PHE A 1025 -17.68 86.42 -22.84
N ALA A 1026 -17.95 87.68 -22.49
CA ALA A 1026 -16.92 88.62 -22.05
C ALA A 1026 -16.88 88.65 -20.51
N SER A 1027 -15.80 88.14 -19.93
CA SER A 1027 -15.66 88.06 -18.47
C SER A 1027 -15.45 89.41 -17.77
N ILE A 1028 -15.02 90.45 -18.51
CA ILE A 1028 -14.75 91.79 -17.96
C ILE A 1028 -16.05 92.49 -17.53
N ASP A 1029 -17.12 92.34 -18.32
CA ASP A 1029 -18.42 92.96 -18.07
C ASP A 1029 -19.55 91.95 -17.85
N ASN A 1030 -19.21 90.66 -17.83
CA ASN A 1030 -20.13 89.53 -17.71
C ASN A 1030 -21.21 89.46 -18.82
N SER A 1031 -20.96 90.04 -20.00
CA SER A 1031 -21.90 90.02 -21.12
C SER A 1031 -21.82 88.74 -21.95
N ILE A 1032 -22.97 88.28 -22.48
CA ILE A 1032 -23.08 87.12 -23.36
C ILE A 1032 -23.65 87.58 -24.71
N SER A 1033 -22.92 87.27 -25.79
CA SER A 1033 -23.33 87.47 -27.18
C SER A 1033 -23.63 86.11 -27.81
N LEU A 1034 -24.85 85.88 -28.30
CA LEU A 1034 -25.21 84.62 -28.97
C LEU A 1034 -25.37 84.83 -30.47
N ASN A 1035 -24.91 83.87 -31.27
CA ASN A 1035 -25.26 83.78 -32.68
C ASN A 1035 -26.61 83.04 -32.85
N ALA A 1036 -27.08 82.88 -34.09
CA ALA A 1036 -28.40 82.27 -34.36
C ALA A 1036 -28.53 80.83 -33.83
N VAL A 1037 -27.44 80.06 -33.81
CA VAL A 1037 -27.43 78.67 -33.34
C VAL A 1037 -27.45 78.64 -31.81
N GLY A 1038 -26.66 79.49 -31.15
CA GLY A 1038 -26.66 79.62 -29.70
C GLY A 1038 -27.96 80.17 -29.12
N ALA A 1039 -28.59 81.11 -29.83
CA ALA A 1039 -29.91 81.63 -29.45
C ALA A 1039 -31.02 80.56 -29.49
N LEU A 1040 -30.80 79.47 -30.23
CA LEU A 1040 -31.71 78.32 -30.32
C LEU A 1040 -31.29 77.15 -29.43
N ALA A 1041 -30.15 77.21 -28.74
CA ALA A 1041 -29.72 76.13 -27.87
C ALA A 1041 -30.46 76.16 -26.53
N ASP A 1042 -30.81 74.98 -26.00
CA ASP A 1042 -31.38 74.83 -24.65
C ASP A 1042 -30.28 74.68 -23.58
N THR A 1043 -29.02 74.63 -24.00
CA THR A 1043 -27.85 74.60 -23.13
C THR A 1043 -26.67 75.14 -23.92
N LEU A 1044 -25.87 75.99 -23.28
CA LEU A 1044 -24.58 76.41 -23.79
C LEU A 1044 -23.46 75.78 -22.98
N TYR A 1045 -22.30 75.70 -23.58
CA TYR A 1045 -21.10 75.12 -23.02
C TYR A 1045 -19.94 76.09 -23.22
N THR A 1046 -19.05 76.22 -22.25
CA THR A 1046 -17.80 76.97 -22.42
C THR A 1046 -16.68 76.27 -21.68
N SER A 1047 -15.48 76.32 -22.26
CA SER A 1047 -14.28 75.89 -21.56
C SER A 1047 -13.83 76.98 -20.62
N VAL A 1048 -13.61 76.64 -19.36
CA VAL A 1048 -13.05 77.54 -18.35
C VAL A 1048 -11.74 76.97 -17.86
N ASN A 1049 -10.70 77.80 -17.85
CA ASN A 1049 -9.45 77.49 -17.19
C ASN A 1049 -9.42 78.20 -15.84
N TYR A 1050 -9.37 77.45 -14.75
CA TYR A 1050 -9.44 77.98 -13.38
C TYR A 1050 -8.18 77.65 -12.56
N GLY A 1051 -7.08 77.30 -13.24
CA GLY A 1051 -5.79 76.91 -12.65
C GLY A 1051 -4.82 76.41 -13.73
N SER A 1052 -3.51 76.48 -13.50
CA SER A 1052 -2.44 76.22 -14.49
C SER A 1052 -2.53 74.86 -15.22
N GLY A 1053 -3.39 74.79 -16.24
CA GLY A 1053 -3.62 73.60 -17.08
C GLY A 1053 -5.00 72.94 -16.93
N CYS A 1054 -5.85 73.39 -16.02
CA CYS A 1054 -7.13 72.73 -15.72
C CYS A 1054 -8.30 73.41 -16.45
N ASN A 1055 -8.65 72.81 -17.59
CA ASN A 1055 -9.79 73.21 -18.40
C ASN A 1055 -10.98 72.31 -18.08
N THR A 1056 -12.12 72.89 -17.71
CA THR A 1056 -13.39 72.15 -17.63
C THR A 1056 -14.42 72.78 -18.56
N VAL A 1057 -15.29 71.96 -19.14
CA VAL A 1057 -16.43 72.44 -19.92
C VAL A 1057 -17.60 72.61 -18.97
N ILE A 1058 -17.94 73.85 -18.67
CA ILE A 1058 -19.07 74.16 -17.80
C ILE A 1058 -20.36 74.18 -18.61
N ARG A 1059 -21.44 73.71 -17.98
CA ARG A 1059 -22.76 73.71 -18.59
C ARG A 1059 -23.50 74.96 -18.17
N ILE A 1060 -24.04 75.69 -19.13
CA ILE A 1060 -24.86 76.87 -18.93
C ILE A 1060 -26.25 76.55 -19.48
N PRO A 1061 -27.16 76.00 -18.65
CA PRO A 1061 -28.53 75.76 -19.09
C PRO A 1061 -29.19 77.02 -19.65
N VAL A 1062 -29.83 76.92 -20.81
CA VAL A 1062 -30.69 77.96 -21.39
C VAL A 1062 -32.13 77.49 -21.19
N ARG A 1063 -32.86 78.12 -20.28
CA ARG A 1063 -34.17 77.61 -19.85
C ARG A 1063 -35.28 78.05 -20.80
N GLN A 1064 -36.20 77.14 -21.14
CA GLN A 1064 -37.56 77.44 -21.58
C GLN A 1064 -38.50 77.43 -20.38
N ASN A 1065 -39.54 78.27 -20.33
CA ASN A 1065 -40.40 78.36 -19.15
C ASN A 1065 -41.89 78.64 -19.44
N ALA A 1066 -42.70 78.33 -18.41
CA ALA A 1066 -44.11 77.91 -18.46
C ALA A 1066 -45.19 79.04 -18.45
N ASP A 1067 -46.43 78.64 -18.80
CA ASP A 1067 -47.67 79.45 -18.89
C ASP A 1067 -48.04 80.16 -17.57
N CYS A 1068 -48.23 81.49 -17.60
CA CYS A 1068 -48.65 82.30 -16.44
C CYS A 1068 -50.13 82.08 -16.06
N GLY A 1069 -50.89 81.28 -16.81
CA GLY A 1069 -52.28 80.91 -16.50
C GLY A 1069 -53.26 82.09 -16.47
N GLY A 1070 -52.92 83.21 -17.12
CA GLY A 1070 -53.72 84.43 -17.13
C GLY A 1070 -53.68 85.29 -15.86
N VAL A 1071 -52.77 85.02 -14.91
CA VAL A 1071 -52.63 85.79 -13.67
C VAL A 1071 -51.34 86.61 -13.71
N TYR A 1072 -51.47 87.94 -13.62
CA TYR A 1072 -50.35 88.88 -13.68
C TYR A 1072 -50.18 89.64 -12.37
N THR A 1073 -48.95 89.75 -11.86
CA THR A 1073 -48.62 90.58 -10.69
C THR A 1073 -48.37 92.02 -11.12
N THR A 1074 -48.57 93.03 -10.27
CA THR A 1074 -48.26 94.43 -10.63
C THR A 1074 -47.01 94.89 -9.89
N ALA A 1075 -46.07 95.51 -10.59
CA ALA A 1075 -44.90 96.14 -10.00
C ALA A 1075 -44.84 97.62 -10.37
N THR A 1076 -44.80 98.48 -9.37
CA THR A 1076 -44.75 99.94 -9.57
C THR A 1076 -43.34 100.46 -9.30
N SER A 1077 -42.84 101.37 -10.12
CA SER A 1077 -41.53 101.98 -9.86
C SER A 1077 -41.56 102.80 -8.56
N ALA A 1078 -40.49 102.73 -7.78
CA ALA A 1078 -40.40 103.43 -6.50
C ALA A 1078 -40.32 104.96 -6.72
N ASN A 1079 -41.13 105.73 -5.98
CA ASN A 1079 -41.08 107.19 -5.97
C ASN A 1079 -39.94 107.67 -5.05
N ALA A 1080 -38.73 107.89 -5.59
CA ALA A 1080 -37.70 108.64 -4.88
C ALA A 1080 -36.80 109.46 -5.81
N ILE A 1081 -36.09 110.44 -5.25
CA ILE A 1081 -35.42 111.57 -5.93
C ILE A 1081 -34.07 111.15 -6.58
N SER A 1082 -33.84 109.85 -6.77
CA SER A 1082 -32.61 109.29 -7.32
C SER A 1082 -32.71 109.17 -8.85
N THR A 1083 -31.76 109.74 -9.59
CA THR A 1083 -31.72 109.70 -11.06
C THR A 1083 -31.22 108.38 -11.64
N ASN A 1084 -31.00 107.35 -10.81
CA ASN A 1084 -30.30 106.12 -11.21
C ASN A 1084 -31.11 104.83 -10.97
N PHE A 1085 -32.44 104.88 -11.07
CA PHE A 1085 -33.24 103.66 -11.00
C PHE A 1085 -33.08 102.83 -12.26
N GLN A 1086 -32.69 101.57 -12.08
CA GLN A 1086 -32.50 100.62 -13.17
C GLN A 1086 -33.56 99.53 -13.11
N TRP A 1087 -34.02 99.06 -14.27
CA TRP A 1087 -35.09 98.06 -14.35
C TRP A 1087 -34.76 96.81 -13.56
N HIS A 1088 -33.51 96.37 -13.62
CA HIS A 1088 -33.07 95.14 -12.97
C HIS A 1088 -32.69 95.32 -11.51
N GLU A 1089 -32.75 96.53 -10.96
CA GLU A 1089 -32.54 96.73 -9.53
C GLU A 1089 -33.84 96.58 -8.75
N PRO A 1090 -33.94 95.62 -7.81
CA PRO A 1090 -35.15 95.44 -7.03
C PRO A 1090 -35.55 96.71 -6.29
N LEU A 1091 -34.59 97.50 -5.79
CA LEU A 1091 -34.85 98.76 -5.10
C LEU A 1091 -35.51 99.84 -5.97
N SER A 1092 -35.49 99.67 -7.30
CA SER A 1092 -36.22 100.51 -8.23
C SER A 1092 -37.74 100.27 -8.23
N TRP A 1093 -38.20 99.23 -7.51
CA TRP A 1093 -39.59 98.80 -7.45
C TRP A 1093 -40.10 98.85 -6.02
N VAL A 1094 -41.34 99.31 -5.84
CA VAL A 1094 -41.95 99.53 -4.51
C VAL A 1094 -41.87 98.27 -3.65
N ASP A 1095 -42.21 97.12 -4.22
CA ASP A 1095 -42.22 95.83 -3.50
C ASP A 1095 -40.85 95.17 -3.43
N LYS A 1096 -39.82 95.84 -3.97
CA LYS A 1096 -38.47 95.30 -4.12
C LYS A 1096 -38.42 93.99 -4.91
N VAL A 1097 -39.32 93.88 -5.89
CA VAL A 1097 -39.40 92.76 -6.83
C VAL A 1097 -39.23 93.34 -8.23
N VAL A 1098 -38.20 92.86 -8.93
CA VAL A 1098 -37.93 93.22 -10.32
C VAL A 1098 -39.04 92.63 -11.20
N PRO A 1099 -39.70 93.43 -12.06
CA PRO A 1099 -40.74 92.94 -12.94
C PRO A 1099 -40.22 91.93 -13.94
N ASP A 1100 -41.05 90.91 -14.16
CA ASP A 1100 -40.83 89.85 -15.14
C ASP A 1100 -41.94 89.82 -16.21
N GLY A 1101 -41.89 88.83 -17.11
CA GLY A 1101 -42.87 88.67 -18.20
C GLY A 1101 -44.31 88.35 -17.77
N CYS A 1102 -44.55 88.03 -16.48
CA CYS A 1102 -45.90 87.89 -15.92
C CYS A 1102 -46.28 89.11 -15.05
N THR A 1103 -45.53 90.22 -15.13
CA THR A 1103 -45.74 91.40 -14.28
C THR A 1103 -46.23 92.61 -15.09
N ASN A 1104 -47.37 93.19 -14.70
CA ASN A 1104 -47.83 94.50 -15.15
C ASN A 1104 -46.99 95.59 -14.49
N VAL A 1105 -46.27 96.37 -15.27
CA VAL A 1105 -45.36 97.40 -14.77
C VAL A 1105 -45.98 98.76 -14.87
N SER A 1106 -46.08 99.47 -13.75
CA SER A 1106 -46.49 100.87 -13.72
C SER A 1106 -45.29 101.75 -13.40
N ILE A 1107 -44.85 102.56 -14.36
CA ILE A 1107 -43.66 103.40 -14.25
C ILE A 1107 -44.09 104.83 -13.88
N GLY A 1108 -43.87 105.21 -12.62
CA GLY A 1108 -44.10 106.56 -12.11
C GLY A 1108 -42.84 107.45 -12.09
N THR A 1109 -41.65 106.85 -12.22
CA THR A 1109 -40.33 107.51 -12.18
C THR A 1109 -39.44 106.94 -13.28
N ALA A 1110 -38.45 107.71 -13.75
CA ALA A 1110 -37.58 107.25 -14.83
C ALA A 1110 -36.84 105.96 -14.44
N ILE A 1111 -37.20 104.86 -15.09
CA ILE A 1111 -36.51 103.57 -15.00
C ILE A 1111 -35.60 103.47 -16.22
N LYS A 1112 -34.30 103.24 -15.99
CA LYS A 1112 -33.33 102.97 -17.04
C LYS A 1112 -33.20 101.46 -17.25
N ILE A 1113 -33.24 101.03 -18.50
CA ILE A 1113 -32.81 99.67 -18.86
C ILE A 1113 -31.34 99.82 -19.28
N PRO A 1114 -30.37 99.28 -18.50
CA PRO A 1114 -28.95 99.44 -18.82
C PRO A 1114 -28.62 98.82 -20.19
N ALA A 1115 -27.59 99.35 -20.86
CA ALA A 1115 -27.07 98.77 -22.10
C ALA A 1115 -26.75 97.27 -21.90
N ASN A 1116 -26.92 96.46 -22.95
CA ASN A 1116 -26.80 94.99 -22.91
C ASN A 1116 -27.80 94.24 -21.99
N SER A 1117 -28.81 94.91 -21.43
CA SER A 1117 -29.81 94.30 -20.56
C SER A 1117 -31.20 94.23 -21.22
N LYS A 1118 -31.99 93.19 -20.93
CA LYS A 1118 -33.35 93.04 -21.45
C LYS A 1118 -34.36 93.08 -20.30
N ALA A 1119 -35.11 94.17 -20.23
CA ALA A 1119 -36.27 94.32 -19.36
C ALA A 1119 -37.53 93.71 -20.00
N ARG A 1120 -38.39 93.08 -19.19
CA ARG A 1120 -39.65 92.50 -19.65
C ARG A 1120 -40.75 92.72 -18.63
N ALA A 1121 -41.94 92.95 -19.14
CA ALA A 1121 -43.19 93.08 -18.41
C ALA A 1121 -44.29 92.41 -19.23
N HIS A 1122 -45.37 91.98 -18.60
CA HIS A 1122 -46.59 91.60 -19.30
C HIS A 1122 -47.20 92.81 -20.03
N SER A 1123 -47.33 93.93 -19.31
CA SER A 1123 -47.70 95.22 -19.87
C SER A 1123 -46.90 96.31 -19.18
N ILE A 1124 -46.56 97.38 -19.89
CA ILE A 1124 -45.93 98.57 -19.29
C ILE A 1124 -46.90 99.73 -19.45
N GLU A 1125 -47.25 100.33 -18.32
CA GLU A 1125 -48.02 101.55 -18.24
C GLU A 1125 -47.11 102.65 -17.68
N VAL A 1126 -46.94 103.74 -18.43
CA VAL A 1126 -46.21 104.93 -17.93
C VAL A 1126 -47.26 105.90 -17.41
N LEU A 1127 -47.19 106.22 -16.12
CA LEU A 1127 -48.24 107.01 -15.46
C LEU A 1127 -48.05 108.50 -15.77
N GLU A 1128 -49.03 109.14 -16.44
CA GLU A 1128 -49.02 110.58 -16.73
C GLU A 1128 -49.36 111.39 -15.47
N ASN A 1129 -48.36 111.95 -14.78
CA ASN A 1129 -48.57 113.03 -13.82
C ASN A 1129 -47.73 114.26 -14.24
N PHE A 1130 -48.37 115.15 -14.99
CA PHE A 1130 -47.87 116.48 -15.36
C PHE A 1130 -47.93 117.43 -14.16
N SER A 1131 -46.79 117.74 -13.52
CA SER A 1131 -46.64 119.04 -12.83
C SER A 1131 -45.22 119.59 -12.68
N THR A 1132 -44.13 118.85 -12.98
CA THR A 1132 -42.77 119.42 -12.93
C THR A 1132 -41.82 118.85 -13.98
N GLY A 1133 -41.81 119.38 -15.21
CA GLY A 1133 -40.66 119.48 -16.14
C GLY A 1133 -39.82 118.24 -16.52
N SER A 1134 -40.06 117.06 -15.96
CA SER A 1134 -39.28 115.84 -16.10
C SER A 1134 -40.27 114.69 -16.27
N GLY A 1135 -40.63 114.38 -17.51
CA GLY A 1135 -41.55 113.27 -17.80
C GLY A 1135 -41.01 111.94 -17.25
N ALA A 1136 -41.89 111.03 -16.86
CA ALA A 1136 -41.52 109.64 -16.64
C ALA A 1136 -41.02 109.07 -17.98
N ILE A 1137 -39.71 108.87 -18.08
CA ILE A 1137 -39.08 108.34 -19.29
C ILE A 1137 -38.57 106.94 -18.96
N LEU A 1138 -39.09 105.94 -19.66
CA LEU A 1138 -38.40 104.66 -19.78
C LEU A 1138 -37.21 104.88 -20.72
N VAL A 1139 -36.03 105.05 -20.14
CA VAL A 1139 -34.81 105.27 -20.93
C VAL A 1139 -34.27 103.89 -21.32
N VAL A 1140 -34.50 103.52 -22.57
CA VAL A 1140 -33.80 102.41 -23.22
C VAL A 1140 -32.54 103.00 -23.82
N ASP A 1141 -31.39 102.80 -23.17
CA ASP A 1141 -30.11 103.37 -23.64
C ASP A 1141 -29.68 102.63 -24.92
N PRO A 1142 -29.69 103.25 -26.12
CA PRO A 1142 -29.41 102.53 -27.35
C PRO A 1142 -27.92 102.63 -27.66
N LEU A 1143 -27.17 101.53 -27.48
CA LEU A 1143 -25.95 101.21 -28.22
C LEU A 1143 -25.49 99.76 -27.92
N ASN A 1144 -25.66 98.92 -28.96
CA ASN A 1144 -25.29 97.51 -29.15
C ASN A 1144 -25.95 96.44 -28.26
#